data_AF-A0A1Z7ZTY7-F1
#
_entry.id   AF-A0A1Z7ZTY7-F1
#
_cell.length_a   1.000
_cell.length_b   1.000
_cell.length_c   1.000
_cell.angle_alpha   90.00
_cell.angle_beta   90.00
_cell.angle_gamma   90.00
#
_symmetry.space_group_name_H-M   'P 1'
#
loop_
_entity.id
_entity.type
_entity.pdbx_description
1 polymer ?
#
loop_
_entity_poly.entity_id
_entity_poly.type
_entity_poly.pdbx_seq_one_letter_code
_entity_poly.pdbx_strand_id
1 'polypeptide(L)'
;MSTEIKNTLFRFISMRAPELTDDNKPLDGFVFRDDAVIKGVFDTAASNITEGTGKWQAMKTAAETFSALSVEDIKKTDSKLYELSVWIAKNRLSYDVEILLEKVQSVVAIDDKELLGQLWDNLFYQTVTQKEFYAKETIIQLLITNHFLSNYKGDKAQIKGLINAKVVLPKTLFGDTEAENSNAEKVSESEAKPVVSFPTSDMAKQQNIAQAELHNEQLRLLSKELKKAEKSYQKERNAALSSAEKSYQKEIKPLLDQYAVDVEAEKKKWCEIKDPNVDYDPNDPCNQPASVTQPELPEFVFNFRNELDYDYLQTKLSLQTFETLSSLIASDSNAEPVGMERLEQPDFDTFAEDYEGFADVEGYIHEIISGNDTTIVDNTEDEGTTLVSIGGVVVPVDTSNPLPDFSFQLCSKPIIKPPFGLKYNADLKIKVPDASWEVSNFDYTLERTDQDYNNNGQITYSIARLGDTIYLKNINIGWPYLSEQPQLESFSGTITFTNGVVKAFSTSDFVLRTCTSGALLGEIIDPGDNDNPPNPGSSNEIPFVPSGFGVKQLGIADYNKVEQSTQGYVEGDVAHIENIMAREFKERSTRKLRRKEDTFTSSTETEREQLSDTTSTTRFEMQNEVSKIIANSKDFGASVNANYTYGKTLSLSAGASFAAHNSKEESTRQAVTNSKDITERALDRIVSKVKEERIEKIVEEFEENNSHGFDNRKGDKHVVGVFRWVDKIFKNQIINYGKRLMFEFAVPQPGKLHKLGMSEIEQQGGSMLIEPVDPRKSTTQNLKDYTMLSDTKLKYWSSKYNVGVEGLEKQTIRLSKAFNLQFQDNEQEGSSIEGGIEIPEGYEAKKAYVAGSFYHHGGHNHKHMIISVGNQTTSIGNNTSAFEKTIYSLPSIKNKLAVSASTYDTLTSNFNVVAECDRTLEAKQKWQQETFKAIIDAYEDALATYNERLAEEKATGIQIKGTNPGFYREFENKILRKNCISYLIDQNPSAQNTYGKSNLFTTTGGGAATFGNLEVNVNQALDSYAAFVKFMEQAFEWDIMSYNLYPYYWGNRQDWPNLYQYDESNDPLFRNFMQAGMARVVVTVRPGFEEAVRYYMQTGQIWNGGEVPIIEDELYLSLVEELRQPEGEKLGKAWPTRVPTALTILQAQSIGLKVTKALPSIEDVSDFENPDEVPQSQELELNDAEIGIAESDGERHIENIDIVDGNLQLNTDTNPRQIVAQISIEALKNAIDDVV
;
A
#
# COMPACT_ATOMS: atom_id res chain seq x y z
N MET A 1 -25.95 -34.38 43.06
CA MET A 1 -25.91 -33.29 42.08
C MET A 1 -27.26 -32.58 42.14
N SER A 2 -27.31 -31.31 42.54
CA SER A 2 -28.58 -30.56 42.53
C SER A 2 -29.04 -30.38 41.09
N THR A 3 -30.34 -30.51 40.85
CA THR A 3 -31.02 -30.37 39.54
C THR A 3 -31.22 -28.89 39.17
N GLU A 4 -30.28 -28.01 39.51
CA GLU A 4 -30.33 -26.61 39.14
C GLU A 4 -29.94 -26.44 37.68
N ILE A 5 -30.83 -25.82 36.90
CA ILE A 5 -30.56 -25.46 35.50
C ILE A 5 -29.56 -24.30 35.50
N LYS A 6 -28.34 -24.53 35.01
CA LYS A 6 -27.27 -23.54 34.90
C LYS A 6 -27.07 -23.09 33.46
N ASN A 7 -26.97 -21.77 33.25
CA ASN A 7 -26.73 -21.14 31.95
C ASN A 7 -25.45 -20.30 32.02
N THR A 8 -24.62 -20.31 30.98
CA THR A 8 -23.44 -19.42 30.90
C THR A 8 -23.85 -18.04 30.39
N LEU A 9 -23.75 -16.99 31.19
CA LEU A 9 -24.08 -15.62 30.76
C LEU A 9 -23.13 -15.10 29.69
N PHE A 10 -21.83 -15.14 29.98
CA PHE A 10 -20.76 -14.78 29.06
C PHE A 10 -19.44 -15.42 29.50
N ARG A 11 -18.49 -15.42 28.57
CA ARG A 11 -17.12 -15.88 28.76
C ARG A 11 -16.18 -14.68 28.62
N PHE A 12 -15.12 -14.66 29.40
CA PHE A 12 -14.10 -13.64 29.34
C PHE A 12 -12.75 -14.21 29.78
N ILE A 13 -11.70 -13.44 29.55
CA ILE A 13 -10.32 -13.85 29.83
C ILE A 13 -9.75 -12.90 30.88
N SER A 14 -9.07 -13.44 31.90
CA SER A 14 -8.25 -12.64 32.81
C SER A 14 -6.77 -13.03 32.66
N MET A 15 -5.92 -12.03 32.47
CA MET A 15 -4.48 -12.22 32.27
C MET A 15 -3.74 -12.10 33.61
N ARG A 16 -2.67 -12.88 33.78
CA ARG A 16 -1.70 -12.73 34.88
C ARG A 16 -0.36 -13.40 34.54
N ALA A 17 0.65 -13.09 35.34
CA ALA A 17 1.92 -13.82 35.28
C ALA A 17 1.74 -15.26 35.81
N PRO A 18 2.54 -16.23 35.32
CA PRO A 18 2.60 -17.57 35.91
C PRO A 18 3.01 -17.49 37.40
N GLU A 19 2.43 -18.36 38.23
CA GLU A 19 2.91 -18.55 39.60
C GLU A 19 4.24 -19.32 39.55
N LEU A 20 5.31 -18.72 40.06
CA LEU A 20 6.59 -19.41 40.20
C LEU A 20 6.43 -20.58 41.18
N THR A 21 7.03 -21.72 40.86
CA THR A 21 7.13 -22.86 41.76
C THR A 21 7.84 -22.46 43.05
N ASP A 22 7.32 -22.90 44.19
CA ASP A 22 7.94 -22.70 45.50
C ASP A 22 9.18 -23.60 45.62
N ASP A 23 10.36 -23.00 45.77
CA ASP A 23 11.66 -23.69 45.93
C ASP A 23 11.65 -24.78 47.03
N ASN A 24 10.69 -24.72 47.97
CA ASN A 24 10.57 -25.68 49.07
C ASN A 24 9.63 -26.87 48.79
N LYS A 25 8.99 -26.94 47.62
CA LYS A 25 8.14 -28.09 47.24
C LYS A 25 8.94 -29.11 46.42
N PRO A 26 8.84 -30.42 46.72
CA PRO A 26 9.48 -31.44 45.92
C PRO A 26 8.86 -31.45 44.51
N LEU A 27 9.70 -31.30 43.47
CA LEU A 27 9.34 -31.36 42.04
C LEU A 27 9.03 -32.80 41.59
N ASP A 28 8.24 -33.52 42.40
CA ASP A 28 7.89 -34.93 42.19
C ASP A 28 7.19 -35.17 40.83
N GLY A 29 6.59 -34.13 40.25
CA GLY A 29 5.97 -34.13 38.92
C GLY A 29 6.95 -34.04 37.74
N PHE A 30 8.26 -34.06 37.98
CA PHE A 30 9.28 -33.93 36.95
C PHE A 30 10.39 -34.97 37.12
N VAL A 31 10.82 -35.57 36.02
CA VAL A 31 11.87 -36.60 35.95
C VAL A 31 13.13 -35.96 35.40
N PHE A 32 14.08 -35.65 36.29
CA PHE A 32 15.38 -35.11 35.92
C PHE A 32 16.40 -36.24 35.70
N ARG A 33 17.40 -35.97 34.86
CA ARG A 33 18.59 -36.83 34.79
C ARG A 33 19.47 -36.54 36.01
N ASP A 34 19.56 -37.49 36.92
CA ASP A 34 20.45 -37.45 38.10
C ASP A 34 21.90 -37.20 37.66
N ASP A 35 22.60 -36.27 38.33
CA ASP A 35 23.99 -35.92 38.06
C ASP A 35 24.96 -37.11 38.18
N ALA A 36 24.58 -38.14 38.93
CA ALA A 36 25.34 -39.38 39.05
C ALA A 36 25.19 -40.34 37.85
N VAL A 37 24.28 -40.06 36.90
CA VAL A 37 24.12 -40.85 35.67
C VAL A 37 25.29 -40.58 34.72
N ILE A 38 25.82 -41.63 34.09
CA ILE A 38 26.99 -41.52 33.21
C ILE A 38 26.64 -40.66 31.98
N LYS A 39 27.46 -39.64 31.71
CA LYS A 39 27.34 -38.74 30.55
C LYS A 39 27.84 -39.41 29.27
N GLY A 40 27.19 -39.09 28.16
CA GLY A 40 27.32 -39.83 26.92
C GLY A 40 27.92 -39.07 25.74
N VAL A 41 27.66 -39.59 24.54
CA VAL A 41 28.19 -39.02 23.27
C VAL A 41 27.57 -37.64 23.00
N PHE A 42 26.30 -37.45 23.35
CA PHE A 42 25.59 -36.17 23.17
C PHE A 42 26.08 -35.10 24.14
N ASP A 43 26.43 -35.46 25.38
CA ASP A 43 27.06 -34.54 26.34
C ASP A 43 28.43 -34.06 25.85
N THR A 44 29.23 -34.98 25.29
CA THR A 44 30.54 -34.66 24.73
C THR A 44 30.43 -33.74 23.51
N ALA A 45 29.43 -33.97 22.66
CA ALA A 45 29.16 -33.13 21.49
C ALA A 45 28.70 -31.73 21.90
N ALA A 46 27.84 -31.61 22.92
CA ALA A 46 27.36 -30.32 23.41
C ALA A 46 28.44 -29.53 24.19
N SER A 47 29.48 -30.19 24.74
CA SER A 47 30.60 -29.51 25.41
C SER A 47 31.73 -29.10 24.47
N ASN A 48 31.88 -29.74 23.30
CA ASN A 48 32.98 -29.53 22.35
C ASN A 48 32.52 -28.82 21.07
N ILE A 49 31.89 -27.66 21.21
CA ILE A 49 31.33 -26.90 20.08
C ILE A 49 32.45 -26.07 19.41
N THR A 50 32.56 -26.16 18.09
CA THR A 50 33.41 -25.29 17.26
C THR A 50 32.78 -23.91 17.04
N GLU A 51 33.60 -22.85 16.97
CA GLU A 51 33.15 -21.47 16.78
C GLU A 51 32.23 -21.35 15.53
N GLY A 52 31.00 -20.86 15.72
CA GLY A 52 29.99 -20.74 14.66
C GLY A 52 29.03 -21.94 14.48
N THR A 53 29.19 -23.03 15.24
CA THR A 53 28.23 -24.16 15.24
C THR A 53 27.32 -24.13 16.47
N GLY A 54 26.00 -24.37 16.31
CA GLY A 54 25.08 -24.44 17.45
C GLY A 54 25.10 -25.82 18.16
N LYS A 55 24.75 -25.88 19.46
CA LYS A 55 24.61 -27.13 20.23
C LYS A 55 23.77 -28.19 19.52
N TRP A 56 22.66 -27.77 18.93
CA TRP A 56 21.76 -28.63 18.17
C TRP A 56 22.45 -29.31 16.99
N GLN A 57 23.25 -28.55 16.22
CA GLN A 57 23.98 -29.07 15.07
C GLN A 57 25.05 -30.07 15.53
N ALA A 58 25.76 -29.79 16.61
CA ALA A 58 26.74 -30.70 17.20
C ALA A 58 26.09 -32.04 17.63
N MET A 59 24.91 -31.98 18.27
CA MET A 59 24.17 -33.19 18.64
C MET A 59 23.64 -33.97 17.42
N LYS A 60 23.26 -33.29 16.34
CA LYS A 60 22.83 -33.94 15.10
C LYS A 60 23.98 -34.70 14.42
N THR A 61 25.16 -34.10 14.35
CA THR A 61 26.37 -34.78 13.87
C THR A 61 26.72 -35.99 14.74
N ALA A 62 26.60 -35.87 16.06
CA ALA A 62 26.78 -37.00 16.98
C ALA A 62 25.77 -38.13 16.71
N ALA A 63 24.52 -37.79 16.40
CA ALA A 63 23.47 -38.76 16.08
C ALA A 63 23.76 -39.57 14.80
N GLU A 64 24.54 -39.05 13.84
CA GLU A 64 24.89 -39.79 12.62
C GLU A 64 25.75 -41.03 12.90
N THR A 65 26.54 -40.99 13.97
CA THR A 65 27.46 -42.06 14.37
C THR A 65 27.00 -42.83 15.60
N PHE A 66 25.90 -42.41 16.23
CA PHE A 66 25.33 -43.06 17.40
C PHE A 66 24.50 -44.30 17.02
N SER A 67 24.84 -45.44 17.60
CA SER A 67 24.09 -46.70 17.43
C SER A 67 22.92 -46.77 18.40
N ALA A 68 21.75 -46.32 17.96
CA ALA A 68 20.53 -46.36 18.76
C ALA A 68 20.02 -47.80 19.00
N LEU A 69 19.48 -48.05 20.19
CA LEU A 69 18.82 -49.29 20.56
C LEU A 69 17.51 -49.45 19.80
N SER A 70 17.21 -50.67 19.37
CA SER A 70 15.90 -50.98 18.79
C SER A 70 14.81 -50.97 19.88
N VAL A 71 13.55 -50.78 19.48
CA VAL A 71 12.41 -50.88 20.43
C VAL A 71 12.40 -52.22 21.16
N GLU A 72 12.81 -53.32 20.51
CA GLU A 72 12.89 -54.62 21.17
C GLU A 72 13.99 -54.69 22.23
N ASP A 73 15.12 -54.04 21.99
CA ASP A 73 16.24 -54.01 22.93
C ASP A 73 15.92 -53.13 24.14
N ILE A 74 15.25 -51.99 23.92
CA ILE A 74 14.74 -51.11 24.99
C ILE A 74 13.74 -51.87 25.89
N LYS A 75 12.87 -52.72 25.31
CA LYS A 75 11.93 -53.56 26.10
C LYS A 75 12.63 -54.66 26.90
N LYS A 76 13.75 -55.17 26.38
CA LYS A 76 14.55 -56.23 27.03
C LYS A 76 15.44 -55.67 28.14
N THR A 77 15.68 -54.35 28.16
CA THR A 77 16.44 -53.66 29.22
C THR A 77 15.92 -54.00 30.62
N ASP A 78 14.61 -53.88 30.84
CA ASP A 78 13.91 -54.45 32.00
C ASP A 78 12.47 -54.77 31.63
N SER A 79 12.19 -56.05 31.36
CA SER A 79 10.86 -56.48 30.89
C SER A 79 9.76 -56.33 31.93
N LYS A 80 10.08 -56.42 33.23
CA LYS A 80 9.07 -56.25 34.31
C LYS A 80 8.73 -54.77 34.48
N LEU A 81 9.75 -53.91 34.43
CA LEU A 81 9.56 -52.46 34.45
C LEU A 81 8.79 -51.98 33.21
N TYR A 82 9.06 -52.54 32.04
CA TYR A 82 8.33 -52.25 30.80
C TYR A 82 6.85 -52.65 30.89
N GLU A 83 6.52 -53.82 31.43
CA GLU A 83 5.12 -54.23 31.61
C GLU A 83 4.36 -53.28 32.55
N LEU A 84 5.03 -52.84 33.63
CA LEU A 84 4.47 -51.84 34.55
C LEU A 84 4.32 -50.48 33.86
N SER A 85 5.29 -50.04 33.06
CA SER A 85 5.28 -48.75 32.39
C SER A 85 4.16 -48.64 31.36
N VAL A 86 3.92 -49.71 30.59
CA VAL A 86 2.78 -49.81 29.66
C VAL A 86 1.45 -49.76 30.42
N TRP A 87 1.36 -50.41 31.58
CA TRP A 87 0.15 -50.37 32.40
C TRP A 87 -0.10 -48.97 32.94
N ILE A 88 0.93 -48.30 33.47
CA ILE A 88 0.85 -46.92 33.96
C ILE A 88 0.40 -45.98 32.84
N ALA A 89 1.04 -46.03 31.67
CA ALA A 89 0.71 -45.19 30.52
C ALA A 89 -0.76 -45.32 30.08
N LYS A 90 -1.34 -46.52 30.17
CA LYS A 90 -2.75 -46.78 29.80
C LYS A 90 -3.77 -46.32 30.85
N ASN A 91 -3.40 -46.27 32.13
CA ASN A 91 -4.33 -46.03 33.24
C ASN A 91 -4.10 -44.69 33.97
N ARG A 92 -3.12 -43.88 33.56
CA ARG A 92 -2.75 -42.61 34.24
C ARG A 92 -3.87 -41.58 34.41
N LEU A 93 -4.90 -41.61 33.56
CA LEU A 93 -6.07 -40.71 33.65
C LEU A 93 -7.12 -41.17 34.67
N SER A 94 -7.23 -42.47 34.92
CA SER A 94 -8.17 -43.07 35.87
C SER A 94 -7.68 -44.47 36.25
N TYR A 95 -7.34 -44.66 37.52
CA TYR A 95 -6.77 -45.91 38.04
C TYR A 95 -7.32 -46.24 39.43
N ASP A 96 -7.34 -47.53 39.75
CA ASP A 96 -7.54 -48.01 41.11
C ASP A 96 -6.18 -48.06 41.84
N VAL A 97 -6.11 -47.42 42.99
CA VAL A 97 -4.89 -47.32 43.81
C VAL A 97 -4.44 -48.70 44.28
N GLU A 98 -5.36 -49.62 44.59
CA GLU A 98 -5.03 -50.95 45.11
C GLU A 98 -4.40 -51.81 44.00
N ILE A 99 -4.94 -51.75 42.79
CA ILE A 99 -4.42 -52.47 41.61
C ILE A 99 -3.04 -51.94 41.21
N LEU A 100 -2.82 -50.62 41.27
CA LEU A 100 -1.51 -50.02 41.03
C LEU A 100 -0.48 -50.55 42.03
N LEU A 101 -0.80 -50.54 43.33
CA LEU A 101 0.14 -50.96 44.37
C LEU A 101 0.45 -52.46 44.31
N GLU A 102 -0.50 -53.31 43.91
CA GLU A 102 -0.25 -54.73 43.65
C GLU A 102 0.79 -54.92 42.53
N LYS A 103 0.64 -54.20 41.42
CA LYS A 103 1.56 -54.28 40.27
C LYS A 103 2.96 -53.75 40.55
N VAL A 104 3.09 -52.85 41.52
CA VAL A 104 4.37 -52.27 41.95
C VAL A 104 5.17 -53.25 42.82
N GLN A 105 4.53 -54.12 43.60
CA GLN A 105 5.21 -55.01 44.57
C GLN A 105 6.26 -55.95 43.95
N SER A 106 6.15 -56.28 42.66
CA SER A 106 7.04 -57.23 41.97
C SER A 106 8.12 -56.58 41.08
N VAL A 107 8.24 -55.25 41.09
CA VAL A 107 9.11 -54.47 40.21
C VAL A 107 10.02 -53.57 41.03
N VAL A 108 11.30 -53.48 40.65
CA VAL A 108 12.31 -52.66 41.34
C VAL A 108 12.78 -51.56 40.38
N ALA A 109 13.12 -50.38 40.92
CA ALA A 109 13.72 -49.31 40.13
C ALA A 109 15.12 -49.72 39.61
N ILE A 110 15.47 -49.24 38.42
CA ILE A 110 16.82 -49.31 37.86
C ILE A 110 17.72 -48.34 38.65
N ASP A 111 18.72 -48.89 39.34
CA ASP A 111 19.78 -48.13 40.03
C ASP A 111 21.12 -48.14 39.25
N ASP A 112 21.21 -48.95 38.18
CA ASP A 112 22.38 -48.99 37.31
C ASP A 112 22.53 -47.68 36.51
N LYS A 113 23.54 -46.88 36.90
CA LYS A 113 23.82 -45.57 36.32
C LYS A 113 24.34 -45.64 34.88
N GLU A 114 24.94 -46.75 34.46
CA GLU A 114 25.37 -46.96 33.08
C GLU A 114 24.16 -47.27 32.18
N LEU A 115 23.26 -48.13 32.65
CA LEU A 115 22.03 -48.45 31.95
C LEU A 115 21.08 -47.24 31.83
N LEU A 116 20.96 -46.44 32.89
CA LEU A 116 20.23 -45.18 32.84
C LEU A 116 20.87 -44.19 31.86
N GLY A 117 22.20 -44.12 31.81
CA GLY A 117 22.94 -43.29 30.84
C GLY A 117 22.62 -43.69 29.40
N GLN A 118 22.59 -44.99 29.10
CA GLN A 118 22.21 -45.49 27.77
C GLN A 118 20.76 -45.16 27.41
N LEU A 119 19.81 -45.24 28.35
CA LEU A 119 18.42 -44.85 28.11
C LEU A 119 18.29 -43.34 27.82
N TRP A 120 19.02 -42.49 28.55
CA TRP A 120 19.05 -41.04 28.32
C TRP A 120 19.70 -40.67 26.96
N ASP A 121 20.83 -41.28 26.60
CA ASP A 121 21.46 -41.06 25.28
C ASP A 121 20.54 -41.49 24.12
N ASN A 122 19.83 -42.61 24.28
CA ASN A 122 18.83 -43.03 23.31
C ASN A 122 17.63 -42.07 23.26
N LEU A 123 17.23 -41.50 24.40
CA LEU A 123 16.21 -40.44 24.40
C LEU A 123 16.70 -39.19 23.66
N PHE A 124 17.96 -38.77 23.86
CA PHE A 124 18.55 -37.62 23.15
C PHE A 124 18.63 -37.87 21.65
N TYR A 125 19.05 -39.07 21.23
CA TYR A 125 19.03 -39.48 19.83
C TYR A 125 17.62 -39.37 19.23
N GLN A 126 16.60 -39.91 19.91
CA GLN A 126 15.22 -39.84 19.43
C GLN A 126 14.64 -38.42 19.49
N THR A 127 15.12 -37.58 20.40
CA THR A 127 14.73 -36.15 20.48
C THR A 127 15.30 -35.36 19.32
N VAL A 128 16.56 -35.59 18.94
CA VAL A 128 17.23 -34.87 17.85
C VAL A 128 16.79 -35.36 16.46
N THR A 129 16.56 -36.67 16.32
CA THR A 129 16.29 -37.29 15.01
C THR A 129 14.80 -37.55 14.74
N GLN A 130 13.99 -37.70 15.79
CA GLN A 130 12.56 -38.10 15.73
C GLN A 130 12.26 -39.30 14.80
N LYS A 131 13.24 -40.20 14.59
CA LYS A 131 13.16 -41.30 13.61
C LYS A 131 12.19 -42.40 14.02
N GLU A 132 12.14 -42.76 15.30
CA GLU A 132 11.34 -43.90 15.77
C GLU A 132 10.43 -43.54 16.94
N PHE A 133 9.15 -43.29 16.63
CA PHE A 133 8.12 -42.92 17.61
C PHE A 133 8.01 -43.90 18.80
N TYR A 134 8.00 -45.21 18.53
CA TYR A 134 7.80 -46.21 19.59
C TYR A 134 9.01 -46.35 20.52
N ALA A 135 10.24 -46.16 20.02
CA ALA A 135 11.44 -46.17 20.86
C ALA A 135 11.38 -45.00 21.85
N LYS A 136 11.08 -43.81 21.36
CA LYS A 136 10.91 -42.57 22.13
C LYS A 136 9.88 -42.72 23.27
N GLU A 137 8.67 -43.18 22.94
CA GLU A 137 7.60 -43.38 23.93
C GLU A 137 7.97 -44.43 24.97
N THR A 138 8.60 -45.54 24.54
CA THR A 138 8.99 -46.61 25.46
C THR A 138 10.02 -46.11 26.47
N ILE A 139 11.02 -45.33 26.03
CA ILE A 139 12.05 -44.76 26.91
C ILE A 139 11.42 -43.80 27.92
N ILE A 140 10.55 -42.88 27.46
CA ILE A 140 9.85 -41.93 28.36
C ILE A 140 9.02 -42.66 29.41
N GLN A 141 8.26 -43.68 29.02
CA GLN A 141 7.45 -44.49 29.93
C GLN A 141 8.31 -45.22 30.98
N LEU A 142 9.45 -45.76 30.57
CA LEU A 142 10.40 -46.41 31.47
C LEU A 142 10.99 -45.42 32.48
N LEU A 143 11.39 -44.22 32.04
CA LEU A 143 11.93 -43.18 32.92
C LEU A 143 10.89 -42.69 33.94
N ILE A 144 9.64 -42.46 33.53
CA ILE A 144 8.54 -42.08 34.44
C ILE A 144 8.28 -43.20 35.47
N THR A 145 8.24 -44.45 35.02
CA THR A 145 8.00 -45.59 35.92
C THR A 145 9.16 -45.78 36.89
N ASN A 146 10.39 -45.60 36.43
CA ASN A 146 11.59 -45.64 37.28
C ASN A 146 11.58 -44.53 38.34
N HIS A 147 11.15 -43.32 37.95
CA HIS A 147 10.98 -42.18 38.85
C HIS A 147 9.89 -42.43 39.89
N PHE A 148 8.75 -42.97 39.47
CA PHE A 148 7.66 -43.35 40.37
C PHE A 148 8.14 -44.35 41.42
N LEU A 149 8.83 -45.42 41.01
CA LEU A 149 9.34 -46.44 41.93
C LEU A 149 10.42 -45.89 42.88
N SER A 150 11.25 -44.96 42.43
CA SER A 150 12.31 -44.34 43.23
C SER A 150 11.78 -43.36 44.28
N ASN A 151 10.65 -42.68 44.01
CA ASN A 151 10.17 -41.57 44.84
C ASN A 151 8.87 -41.85 45.61
N TYR A 152 8.14 -42.93 45.29
CA TYR A 152 6.92 -43.28 46.00
C TYR A 152 7.20 -43.76 47.43
N LYS A 153 6.78 -42.99 48.45
CA LYS A 153 6.98 -43.27 49.89
C LYS A 153 5.72 -43.76 50.62
N GLY A 154 4.69 -44.21 49.89
CA GLY A 154 3.46 -44.74 50.50
C GLY A 154 2.30 -43.75 50.65
N ASP A 155 2.48 -42.49 50.26
CA ASP A 155 1.42 -41.48 50.32
C ASP A 155 0.53 -41.49 49.06
N LYS A 156 -0.77 -41.73 49.25
CA LYS A 156 -1.76 -41.75 48.16
C LYS A 156 -1.89 -40.39 47.46
N ALA A 157 -1.60 -39.28 48.14
CA ALA A 157 -1.67 -37.94 47.55
C ALA A 157 -0.55 -37.70 46.51
N GLN A 158 0.62 -38.35 46.67
CA GLN A 158 1.76 -38.21 45.77
C GLN A 158 1.62 -39.03 44.47
N ILE A 159 0.82 -40.11 44.50
CA ILE A 159 0.68 -41.04 43.36
C ILE A 159 0.29 -40.32 42.08
N LYS A 160 -0.68 -39.39 42.16
CA LYS A 160 -1.20 -38.67 40.98
C LYS A 160 -0.11 -37.77 40.36
N GLY A 161 0.74 -37.17 41.18
CA GLY A 161 1.86 -36.34 40.71
C GLY A 161 2.95 -37.17 40.06
N LEU A 162 3.37 -38.26 40.70
CA LEU A 162 4.46 -39.13 40.24
C LEU A 162 4.12 -39.90 38.94
N ILE A 163 2.87 -40.36 38.79
CA ILE A 163 2.43 -41.10 37.58
C ILE A 163 2.26 -40.18 36.36
N ASN A 164 1.95 -38.91 36.59
CA ASN A 164 1.83 -37.89 35.54
C ASN A 164 3.11 -37.04 35.43
N ALA A 165 4.24 -37.55 35.94
CA ALA A 165 5.51 -36.85 35.88
C ALA A 165 6.00 -36.72 34.43
N LYS A 166 6.68 -35.63 34.13
CA LYS A 166 7.27 -35.40 32.80
C LYS A 166 8.78 -35.52 32.81
N VAL A 167 9.32 -36.10 31.75
CA VAL A 167 10.76 -36.13 31.52
C VAL A 167 11.28 -34.75 31.19
N VAL A 168 12.32 -34.32 31.91
CA VAL A 168 12.99 -33.04 31.73
C VAL A 168 14.31 -33.26 31.01
N LEU A 169 14.47 -32.60 29.86
CA LEU A 169 15.70 -32.55 29.08
C LEU A 169 16.67 -31.54 29.71
N PRO A 170 17.95 -31.91 29.91
CA PRO A 170 18.93 -31.03 30.53
C PRO A 170 19.13 -29.72 29.78
N LYS A 171 19.10 -28.58 30.49
CA LYS A 171 19.36 -27.24 29.91
C LYS A 171 20.73 -27.15 29.26
N THR A 172 21.71 -27.90 29.81
CA THR A 172 23.08 -27.94 29.29
C THR A 172 23.14 -28.41 27.83
N LEU A 173 22.24 -29.31 27.42
CA LEU A 173 22.16 -29.89 26.08
C LEU A 173 21.17 -29.15 25.17
N PHE A 174 20.00 -28.79 25.70
CA PHE A 174 18.86 -28.31 24.92
C PHE A 174 18.48 -26.85 25.19
N GLY A 175 19.21 -26.15 26.06
CA GLY A 175 19.03 -24.72 26.35
C GLY A 175 20.12 -23.85 25.74
N ASP A 176 19.74 -22.61 25.43
CA ASP A 176 20.64 -21.60 24.87
C ASP A 176 21.74 -21.22 25.87
N THR A 177 22.97 -21.09 25.37
CA THR A 177 24.01 -20.33 26.08
C THR A 177 23.49 -18.91 26.25
N GLU A 178 23.46 -18.41 27.49
CA GLU A 178 23.11 -17.02 27.76
C GLU A 178 23.90 -16.11 26.82
N ALA A 179 23.20 -15.52 25.85
CA ALA A 179 23.71 -14.37 25.13
C ALA A 179 23.70 -13.23 26.14
N GLU A 180 24.80 -13.08 26.88
CA GLU A 180 25.17 -11.78 27.42
C GLU A 180 25.03 -10.76 26.29
N ASN A 181 24.42 -9.62 26.62
CA ASN A 181 24.24 -8.44 25.80
C ASN A 181 25.47 -8.07 24.95
N SER A 182 25.68 -8.76 23.83
CA SER A 182 26.51 -8.30 22.73
C SER A 182 25.59 -7.55 21.78
N ASN A 183 25.48 -6.24 22.06
CA ASN A 183 25.10 -5.25 21.07
C ASN A 183 26.05 -5.36 19.87
N ALA A 184 25.73 -6.22 18.91
CA ALA A 184 26.15 -6.20 17.51
C ALA A 184 25.63 -7.47 16.82
N GLU A 185 24.31 -7.63 16.72
CA GLU A 185 23.82 -8.38 15.56
C GLU A 185 24.09 -7.50 14.34
N LYS A 186 25.12 -7.92 13.58
CA LYS A 186 25.28 -7.57 12.18
C LYS A 186 23.90 -7.70 11.55
N VAL A 187 23.32 -6.57 11.15
CA VAL A 187 22.37 -6.53 10.07
C VAL A 187 23.12 -7.14 8.89
N SER A 188 22.93 -8.44 8.68
CA SER A 188 23.14 -9.01 7.37
C SER A 188 22.07 -8.39 6.49
N GLU A 189 22.33 -7.17 6.01
CA GLU A 189 21.94 -6.84 4.65
C GLU A 189 22.45 -8.02 3.84
N SER A 190 21.53 -8.86 3.39
CA SER A 190 21.87 -9.88 2.43
C SER A 190 22.62 -9.15 1.32
N GLU A 191 23.89 -9.48 1.13
CA GLU A 191 24.63 -9.07 -0.06
C GLU A 191 23.85 -9.65 -1.24
N ALA A 192 22.90 -8.86 -1.74
CA ALA A 192 22.19 -9.15 -2.96
C ALA A 192 23.26 -9.00 -4.04
N LYS A 193 23.83 -10.14 -4.45
CA LYS A 193 24.74 -10.17 -5.59
C LYS A 193 24.09 -9.40 -6.74
N PRO A 194 24.84 -8.54 -7.45
CA PRO A 194 24.27 -7.72 -8.50
C PRO A 194 23.53 -8.58 -9.52
N VAL A 195 22.26 -8.26 -9.78
CA VAL A 195 21.40 -9.05 -10.67
C VAL A 195 21.50 -8.48 -12.09
N VAL A 196 21.83 -9.35 -13.05
CA VAL A 196 21.85 -9.01 -14.48
C VAL A 196 20.43 -9.11 -15.03
N SER A 197 19.99 -8.08 -15.74
CA SER A 197 18.64 -7.91 -16.28
C SER A 197 18.67 -7.10 -17.58
N PHE A 198 17.52 -6.98 -18.27
CA PHE A 198 17.35 -5.98 -19.32
C PHE A 198 16.97 -4.62 -18.71
N PRO A 199 17.14 -3.49 -19.44
CA PRO A 199 16.71 -2.18 -18.96
C PRO A 199 15.26 -2.18 -18.50
N THR A 200 15.01 -1.59 -17.32
CA THR A 200 13.63 -1.30 -16.89
C THR A 200 12.98 -0.33 -17.88
N SER A 201 11.65 -0.30 -17.94
CA SER A 201 10.91 0.61 -18.84
C SER A 201 11.40 2.06 -18.72
N ASP A 202 11.53 2.57 -17.49
CA ASP A 202 11.96 3.95 -17.24
C ASP A 202 13.42 4.16 -17.64
N MET A 203 14.28 3.16 -17.41
CA MET A 203 15.67 3.20 -17.83
C MET A 203 15.78 3.22 -19.35
N ALA A 204 15.02 2.39 -20.06
CA ALA A 204 14.98 2.40 -21.52
C ALA A 204 14.52 3.76 -22.08
N LYS A 205 13.48 4.37 -21.50
CA LYS A 205 13.03 5.72 -21.85
C LYS A 205 14.14 6.76 -21.63
N GLN A 206 14.82 6.72 -20.49
CA GLN A 206 15.93 7.63 -20.20
C GLN A 206 17.14 7.39 -21.13
N GLN A 207 17.41 6.15 -21.52
CA GLN A 207 18.47 5.82 -22.48
C GLN A 207 18.17 6.42 -23.86
N ASN A 208 16.91 6.34 -24.32
CA ASN A 208 16.43 6.95 -25.57
C ASN A 208 16.56 8.48 -25.55
N ILE A 209 16.10 9.13 -24.46
CA ILE A 209 16.24 10.58 -24.27
C ILE A 209 17.72 10.97 -24.32
N ALA A 210 18.55 10.32 -23.52
CA ALA A 210 19.98 10.63 -23.42
C ALA A 210 20.73 10.46 -24.74
N GLN A 211 20.31 9.49 -25.57
CA GLN A 211 20.88 9.28 -26.91
C GLN A 211 20.46 10.37 -27.89
N ALA A 212 19.17 10.71 -27.92
CA ALA A 212 18.65 11.78 -28.77
C ALA A 212 19.23 13.16 -28.40
N GLU A 213 19.39 13.44 -27.10
CA GLU A 213 20.04 14.67 -26.61
C GLU A 213 21.50 14.76 -27.05
N LEU A 214 22.27 13.67 -26.89
CA LEU A 214 23.67 13.61 -27.31
C LEU A 214 23.83 13.80 -28.81
N HIS A 215 22.98 13.13 -29.60
CA HIS A 215 22.99 13.26 -31.06
C HIS A 215 22.64 14.70 -31.48
N ASN A 216 21.64 15.32 -30.85
CA ASN A 216 21.29 16.72 -31.10
C ASN A 216 22.42 17.69 -30.75
N GLU A 217 23.17 17.44 -29.67
CA GLU A 217 24.34 18.23 -29.33
C GLU A 217 25.42 18.14 -30.42
N GLN A 218 25.74 16.92 -30.88
CA GLN A 218 26.71 16.69 -31.96
C GLN A 218 26.27 17.36 -33.28
N LEU A 219 25.00 17.23 -33.66
CA LEU A 219 24.44 17.86 -34.85
C LEU A 219 24.44 19.39 -34.77
N ARG A 220 24.12 19.97 -33.60
CA ARG A 220 24.18 21.43 -33.40
C ARG A 220 25.61 21.94 -33.50
N LEU A 221 26.59 21.17 -33.01
CA LEU A 221 28.00 21.50 -33.16
C LEU A 221 28.43 21.43 -34.63
N LEU A 222 28.03 20.37 -35.35
CA LEU A 222 28.27 20.21 -36.79
C LEU A 222 27.67 21.38 -37.59
N SER A 223 26.38 21.70 -37.41
CA SER A 223 25.71 22.84 -38.04
C SER A 223 26.47 24.16 -37.79
N LYS A 224 26.92 24.38 -36.56
CA LYS A 224 27.71 25.58 -36.21
C LYS A 224 29.04 25.65 -36.96
N GLU A 225 29.73 24.53 -37.13
CA GLU A 225 30.99 24.48 -37.87
C GLU A 225 30.78 24.53 -39.38
N LEU A 226 29.74 23.89 -39.92
CA LEU A 226 29.34 24.01 -41.32
C LEU A 226 29.01 25.46 -41.70
N LYS A 227 28.26 26.20 -40.86
CA LYS A 227 28.02 27.64 -41.07
C LYS A 227 29.31 28.48 -41.07
N LYS A 228 30.34 28.07 -40.33
CA LYS A 228 31.65 28.73 -40.37
C LYS A 228 32.39 28.38 -41.66
N ALA A 229 32.34 27.11 -42.08
CA ALA A 229 32.91 26.63 -43.32
C ALA A 229 32.26 27.33 -44.52
N GLU A 230 30.93 27.40 -44.59
CA GLU A 230 30.17 28.12 -45.62
C GLU A 230 30.62 29.58 -45.76
N LYS A 231 30.73 30.31 -44.64
CA LYS A 231 31.23 31.70 -44.66
C LYS A 231 32.66 31.81 -45.18
N SER A 232 33.54 30.87 -44.82
CA SER A 232 34.91 30.81 -45.33
C SER A 232 34.90 30.50 -46.82
N TYR A 233 34.08 29.57 -47.28
CA TYR A 233 33.91 29.18 -48.67
C TYR A 233 33.44 30.37 -49.52
N GLN A 234 32.36 31.06 -49.13
CA GLN A 234 31.83 32.24 -49.84
C GLN A 234 32.88 33.35 -49.95
N LYS A 235 33.67 33.58 -48.88
CA LYS A 235 34.74 34.57 -48.89
C LYS A 235 35.86 34.18 -49.87
N GLU A 236 36.29 32.92 -49.86
CA GLU A 236 37.34 32.40 -50.74
C GLU A 236 36.88 32.38 -52.21
N ARG A 237 35.63 31.97 -52.49
CA ARG A 237 35.01 31.99 -53.82
C ARG A 237 34.89 33.40 -54.38
N ASN A 238 34.40 34.37 -53.58
CA ASN A 238 34.28 35.76 -54.02
C ASN A 238 35.65 36.40 -54.31
N ALA A 239 36.68 36.07 -53.53
CA ALA A 239 38.04 36.51 -53.79
C ALA A 239 38.61 35.89 -55.08
N ALA A 240 38.37 34.60 -55.31
CA ALA A 240 38.76 33.89 -56.53
C ALA A 240 38.03 34.44 -57.77
N LEU A 241 36.72 34.68 -57.67
CA LEU A 241 35.89 35.26 -58.73
C LEU A 241 36.39 36.67 -59.09
N SER A 242 36.61 37.54 -58.10
CA SER A 242 37.14 38.88 -58.35
C SER A 242 38.54 38.85 -58.99
N SER A 243 39.37 37.86 -58.65
CA SER A 243 40.68 37.67 -59.28
C SER A 243 40.56 37.17 -60.72
N ALA A 244 39.64 36.23 -60.98
CA ALA A 244 39.35 35.72 -62.32
C ALA A 244 38.78 36.82 -63.23
N GLU A 245 37.82 37.61 -62.74
CA GLU A 245 37.25 38.76 -63.45
C GLU A 245 38.33 39.79 -63.80
N LYS A 246 39.23 40.12 -62.86
CA LYS A 246 40.35 41.03 -63.14
C LYS A 246 41.30 40.47 -64.20
N SER A 247 41.55 39.17 -64.19
CA SER A 247 42.42 38.51 -65.17
C SER A 247 41.78 38.52 -66.55
N TYR A 248 40.49 38.19 -66.63
CA TYR A 248 39.70 38.25 -67.86
C TYR A 248 39.62 39.67 -68.44
N GLN A 249 39.35 40.68 -67.59
CA GLN A 249 39.35 42.08 -68.01
C GLN A 249 40.71 42.52 -68.56
N LYS A 250 41.81 42.00 -68.00
CA LYS A 250 43.17 42.26 -68.51
C LYS A 250 43.43 41.57 -69.85
N GLU A 251 42.83 40.41 -70.10
CA GLU A 251 42.96 39.64 -71.34
C GLU A 251 42.15 40.26 -72.49
N ILE A 252 40.91 40.71 -72.24
CA ILE A 252 40.07 41.31 -73.28
C ILE A 252 40.42 42.78 -73.57
N LYS A 253 41.03 43.49 -72.62
CA LYS A 253 41.34 44.93 -72.76
C LYS A 253 42.19 45.25 -74.00
N PRO A 254 43.28 44.53 -74.31
CA PRO A 254 44.04 44.75 -75.55
C PRO A 254 43.23 44.52 -76.83
N LEU A 255 42.31 43.54 -76.84
CA LEU A 255 41.43 43.25 -77.98
C LEU A 255 40.43 44.37 -78.21
N LEU A 256 39.84 44.88 -77.12
CA LEU A 256 38.91 46.02 -77.15
C LEU A 256 39.61 47.33 -77.49
N ASP A 257 40.81 47.57 -76.94
CA ASP A 257 41.62 48.76 -77.24
C ASP A 257 42.07 48.74 -78.72
N GLN A 258 42.46 47.58 -79.27
CA GLN A 258 42.78 47.43 -80.70
C GLN A 258 41.55 47.65 -81.59
N TYR A 259 40.39 47.09 -81.23
CA TYR A 259 39.15 47.34 -81.95
C TYR A 259 38.77 48.82 -81.95
N ALA A 260 38.94 49.52 -80.83
CA ALA A 260 38.69 50.96 -80.75
C ALA A 260 39.62 51.75 -81.70
N VAL A 261 40.90 51.39 -81.76
CA VAL A 261 41.88 51.97 -82.70
C VAL A 261 41.49 51.71 -84.15
N ASP A 262 41.07 50.49 -84.49
CA ASP A 262 40.67 50.11 -85.85
C ASP A 262 39.39 50.86 -86.28
N VAL A 263 38.41 50.99 -85.39
CA VAL A 263 37.18 51.78 -85.61
C VAL A 263 37.51 53.26 -85.81
N GLU A 264 38.43 53.82 -85.04
CA GLU A 264 38.84 55.23 -85.17
C GLU A 264 39.64 55.47 -86.47
N ALA A 265 40.48 54.51 -86.87
CA ALA A 265 41.18 54.56 -88.15
C ALA A 265 40.22 54.52 -89.35
N GLU A 266 39.18 53.67 -89.32
CA GLU A 266 38.17 53.65 -90.38
C GLU A 266 37.26 54.88 -90.38
N LYS A 267 36.91 55.43 -89.20
CA LYS A 267 36.23 56.74 -89.14
C LYS A 267 37.07 57.84 -89.78
N LYS A 268 38.38 57.85 -89.53
CA LYS A 268 39.29 58.85 -90.11
C LYS A 268 39.43 58.70 -91.62
N LYS A 269 39.60 57.48 -92.13
CA LYS A 269 39.59 57.21 -93.59
C LYS A 269 38.27 57.63 -94.21
N TRP A 270 37.13 57.30 -93.59
CA TRP A 270 35.83 57.70 -94.08
C TRP A 270 35.67 59.23 -94.13
N CYS A 271 36.14 59.96 -93.12
CA CYS A 271 36.16 61.43 -93.13
C CYS A 271 37.03 62.04 -94.24
N GLU A 272 38.06 61.34 -94.74
CA GLU A 272 38.91 61.81 -95.85
C GLU A 272 38.25 61.62 -97.23
N ILE A 273 37.35 60.65 -97.36
CA ILE A 273 36.72 60.27 -98.64
C ILE A 273 35.28 60.83 -98.73
N LYS A 274 34.67 61.19 -97.60
CA LYS A 274 33.32 61.76 -97.53
C LYS A 274 33.28 63.16 -98.16
N ASP A 275 32.31 63.40 -99.04
CA ASP A 275 32.03 64.73 -99.61
C ASP A 275 31.48 65.67 -98.52
N PRO A 276 32.17 66.78 -98.18
CA PRO A 276 31.72 67.71 -97.14
C PRO A 276 30.45 68.48 -97.50
N ASN A 277 29.94 68.38 -98.73
CA ASN A 277 28.69 69.03 -99.17
C ASN A 277 27.42 68.18 -98.97
N VAL A 278 27.56 66.93 -98.50
CA VAL A 278 26.44 66.02 -98.24
C VAL A 278 26.24 65.86 -96.74
N ASP A 279 25.04 66.23 -96.26
CA ASP A 279 24.67 66.07 -94.85
C ASP A 279 24.76 64.60 -94.43
N TYR A 280 25.23 64.36 -93.20
CA TYR A 280 25.36 63.01 -92.67
C TYR A 280 23.98 62.38 -92.44
N ASP A 281 23.64 61.35 -93.20
CA ASP A 281 22.44 60.53 -92.97
C ASP A 281 22.86 59.16 -92.40
N PRO A 282 22.59 58.88 -91.12
CA PRO A 282 22.93 57.59 -90.50
C PRO A 282 22.09 56.42 -91.05
N ASN A 283 21.07 56.63 -91.88
CA ASN A 283 20.29 55.55 -92.50
C ASN A 283 20.73 55.20 -93.94
N ASP A 284 21.60 56.00 -94.55
CA ASP A 284 22.15 55.73 -95.89
C ASP A 284 23.42 54.85 -95.78
N PRO A 285 23.41 53.60 -96.29
CA PRO A 285 24.55 52.70 -96.24
C PRO A 285 25.80 53.25 -96.95
N CYS A 286 25.63 54.19 -97.89
CA CYS A 286 26.73 54.86 -98.60
C CYS A 286 27.34 56.02 -97.81
N ASN A 287 26.72 56.44 -96.70
CA ASN A 287 27.14 57.54 -95.83
C ASN A 287 27.55 57.05 -94.43
N GLN A 288 28.02 55.80 -94.32
CA GLN A 288 28.56 55.22 -93.09
C GLN A 288 30.03 54.78 -93.27
N PRO A 289 30.88 54.86 -92.23
CA PRO A 289 32.21 54.25 -92.26
C PRO A 289 32.10 52.74 -92.42
N ALA A 290 33.11 52.13 -93.04
CA ALA A 290 33.16 50.67 -93.19
C ALA A 290 33.05 50.00 -91.81
N SER A 291 32.18 48.98 -91.68
CA SER A 291 31.98 48.28 -90.42
C SER A 291 33.24 47.49 -90.05
N VAL A 292 33.85 47.82 -88.92
CA VAL A 292 34.93 47.00 -88.34
C VAL A 292 34.30 45.81 -87.63
N THR A 293 34.67 44.60 -88.03
CA THR A 293 34.22 43.35 -87.41
C THR A 293 34.57 43.37 -85.92
N GLN A 294 33.59 43.09 -85.05
CA GLN A 294 33.84 43.01 -83.61
C GLN A 294 34.82 41.87 -83.29
N PRO A 295 35.75 42.07 -82.33
CA PRO A 295 36.65 41.01 -81.93
C PRO A 295 35.88 39.88 -81.26
N GLU A 296 36.22 38.63 -81.60
CA GLU A 296 35.76 37.47 -80.85
C GLU A 296 36.45 37.49 -79.48
N LEU A 297 35.67 37.77 -78.43
CA LEU A 297 36.18 37.77 -77.07
C LEU A 297 36.22 36.33 -76.53
N PRO A 298 37.27 35.94 -75.78
CA PRO A 298 37.27 34.67 -75.08
C PRO A 298 36.08 34.59 -74.12
N GLU A 299 35.53 33.40 -73.92
CA GLU A 299 34.44 33.18 -72.97
C GLU A 299 34.98 33.24 -71.54
N PHE A 300 34.25 33.89 -70.63
CA PHE A 300 34.61 33.91 -69.21
C PHE A 300 34.22 32.58 -68.56
N VAL A 301 35.22 31.76 -68.23
CA VAL A 301 35.03 30.48 -67.52
C VAL A 301 35.57 30.61 -66.09
N PHE A 302 34.70 30.47 -65.10
CA PHE A 302 35.07 30.46 -63.69
C PHE A 302 34.83 29.07 -63.09
N ASN A 303 35.93 28.39 -62.76
CA ASN A 303 35.90 27.11 -62.06
C ASN A 303 36.42 27.31 -60.63
N PHE A 304 35.69 26.80 -59.66
CA PHE A 304 36.08 26.76 -58.25
C PHE A 304 35.69 25.39 -57.69
N ARG A 305 36.23 25.04 -56.52
CA ARG A 305 35.81 23.80 -55.85
C ARG A 305 34.32 23.83 -55.48
N ASN A 306 33.71 22.65 -55.41
CA ASN A 306 32.31 22.48 -55.03
C ASN A 306 32.08 22.95 -53.57
N GLU A 307 30.83 23.25 -53.22
CA GLU A 307 30.47 23.67 -51.86
C GLU A 307 30.74 22.56 -50.84
N LEU A 308 30.40 21.32 -51.21
CA LEU A 308 30.69 20.10 -50.46
C LEU A 308 31.94 19.42 -51.05
N ASP A 309 33.12 19.80 -50.56
CA ASP A 309 34.41 19.26 -50.99
C ASP A 309 35.08 18.53 -49.81
N TYR A 310 35.47 17.28 -50.01
CA TYR A 310 35.98 16.39 -48.96
C TYR A 310 37.21 16.97 -48.26
N ASP A 311 38.23 17.37 -49.03
CA ASP A 311 39.49 17.91 -48.52
C ASP A 311 39.26 19.25 -47.79
N TYR A 312 38.36 20.08 -48.32
CA TYR A 312 37.95 21.32 -47.69
C TYR A 312 37.27 21.09 -46.33
N LEU A 313 36.28 20.19 -46.26
CA LEU A 313 35.58 19.94 -45.00
C LEU A 313 36.45 19.22 -43.98
N GLN A 314 37.31 18.30 -44.40
CA GLN A 314 38.26 17.61 -43.52
C GLN A 314 39.23 18.59 -42.84
N THR A 315 39.59 19.69 -43.51
CA THR A 315 40.48 20.71 -42.95
C THR A 315 39.76 21.80 -42.13
N LYS A 316 38.45 21.99 -42.34
CA LYS A 316 37.66 23.04 -41.69
C LYS A 316 36.86 22.56 -40.48
N LEU A 317 36.48 21.29 -40.46
CA LEU A 317 35.75 20.66 -39.36
C LEU A 317 36.71 20.06 -38.34
N SER A 318 36.31 20.07 -37.07
CA SER A 318 36.99 19.28 -36.04
C SER A 318 36.88 17.78 -36.33
N LEU A 319 37.76 16.96 -35.75
CA LEU A 319 37.68 15.50 -35.90
C LEU A 319 36.29 14.96 -35.51
N GLN A 320 35.75 15.43 -34.38
CA GLN A 320 34.44 15.02 -33.85
C GLN A 320 33.28 15.39 -34.78
N THR A 321 33.27 16.61 -35.33
CA THR A 321 32.21 17.06 -36.25
C THR A 321 32.35 16.42 -37.62
N PHE A 322 33.57 16.16 -38.08
CA PHE A 322 33.81 15.41 -39.31
C PHE A 322 33.35 13.94 -39.20
N GLU A 323 33.56 13.30 -38.05
CA GLU A 323 33.00 11.98 -37.75
C GLU A 323 31.46 12.00 -37.68
N THR A 324 30.89 13.05 -37.09
CA THR A 324 29.42 13.24 -37.05
C THR A 324 28.85 13.37 -38.46
N LEU A 325 29.45 14.21 -39.31
CA LEU A 325 29.11 14.33 -40.72
C LEU A 325 29.26 12.98 -41.43
N SER A 326 30.30 12.22 -41.07
CA SER A 326 30.53 10.91 -41.67
C SER A 326 29.43 9.91 -41.33
N SER A 327 28.92 9.92 -40.10
CA SER A 327 27.79 9.07 -39.72
C SER A 327 26.49 9.44 -40.45
N LEU A 328 26.29 10.72 -40.78
CA LEU A 328 25.11 11.18 -41.51
C LEU A 328 25.11 10.64 -42.94
N ILE A 329 26.28 10.67 -43.59
CA ILE A 329 26.50 10.18 -44.95
C ILE A 329 26.26 8.66 -45.02
N ALA A 330 26.81 7.93 -44.06
CA ALA A 330 26.65 6.49 -43.99
C ALA A 330 25.21 6.03 -43.69
N SER A 331 24.42 6.84 -42.97
CA SER A 331 23.01 6.51 -42.71
C SER A 331 22.09 6.66 -43.92
N ASP A 332 22.50 7.43 -44.93
CA ASP A 332 21.72 7.70 -46.15
C ASP A 332 22.02 6.66 -47.26
N SER A 333 23.18 6.00 -47.19
CA SER A 333 23.61 4.99 -48.16
C SER A 333 23.18 3.57 -47.77
N ASN A 334 22.46 2.86 -48.64
CA ASN A 334 22.05 1.45 -48.45
C ASN A 334 23.21 0.43 -48.54
N ALA A 335 24.47 0.84 -48.34
CA ALA A 335 25.64 -0.01 -48.55
C ALA A 335 26.00 -0.84 -47.30
N GLU A 336 26.38 -2.11 -47.50
CA GLU A 336 26.89 -2.95 -46.40
C GLU A 336 28.26 -2.45 -45.90
N PRO A 337 28.52 -2.43 -44.59
CA PRO A 337 29.78 -1.95 -44.05
C PRO A 337 30.92 -2.95 -44.28
N VAL A 338 31.89 -2.60 -45.13
CA VAL A 338 33.20 -3.25 -45.13
C VAL A 338 34.15 -2.34 -44.35
N GLY A 339 34.65 -2.85 -43.23
CA GLY A 339 35.28 -2.03 -42.18
C GLY A 339 36.51 -1.24 -42.62
N MET A 340 36.47 0.08 -42.43
CA MET A 340 37.64 0.96 -42.32
C MET A 340 37.31 2.19 -41.46
N GLU A 341 38.28 2.73 -40.72
CA GLU A 341 38.09 3.73 -39.63
C GLU A 341 37.81 5.18 -40.10
N ARG A 342 37.67 5.46 -41.40
CA ARG A 342 37.40 6.81 -41.95
C ARG A 342 36.53 6.73 -43.20
N LEU A 343 35.67 7.73 -43.39
CA LEU A 343 34.86 7.88 -44.60
C LEU A 343 35.78 8.10 -45.80
N GLU A 344 35.68 7.23 -46.81
CA GLU A 344 36.49 7.36 -48.01
C GLU A 344 35.89 8.42 -48.94
N GLN A 345 36.74 9.13 -49.67
CA GLN A 345 36.33 10.16 -50.63
C GLN A 345 35.22 9.71 -51.60
N PRO A 346 35.16 8.45 -52.12
CA PRO A 346 34.08 8.01 -53.01
C PRO A 346 32.68 7.99 -52.36
N ASP A 347 32.59 7.63 -51.08
CA ASP A 347 31.31 7.60 -50.36
C ASP A 347 30.83 9.03 -50.06
N PHE A 348 31.77 9.94 -49.79
CA PHE A 348 31.48 11.37 -49.65
C PHE A 348 31.01 11.97 -50.96
N ASP A 349 31.67 11.64 -52.07
CA ASP A 349 31.35 12.17 -53.39
C ASP A 349 29.93 11.76 -53.83
N THR A 350 29.51 10.52 -53.51
CA THR A 350 28.14 10.04 -53.77
C THR A 350 27.10 10.85 -53.00
N PHE A 351 27.34 11.11 -51.71
CA PHE A 351 26.47 11.98 -50.91
C PHE A 351 26.47 13.42 -51.44
N ALA A 352 27.61 13.95 -51.87
CA ALA A 352 27.69 15.29 -52.44
C ALA A 352 26.94 15.44 -53.78
N GLU A 353 26.58 14.34 -54.46
CA GLU A 353 25.69 14.36 -55.64
C GLU A 353 24.21 14.56 -55.26
N ASP A 354 23.78 14.05 -54.10
CA ASP A 354 22.38 14.09 -53.64
C ASP A 354 22.00 15.41 -52.92
N TYR A 355 22.98 16.23 -52.53
CA TYR A 355 22.79 17.51 -51.82
C TYR A 355 23.51 18.67 -52.55
N GLU A 356 22.79 19.72 -52.96
CA GLU A 356 23.32 20.79 -53.83
C GLU A 356 24.19 21.84 -53.11
N GLY A 357 24.45 21.68 -51.79
CA GLY A 357 25.34 22.57 -51.04
C GLY A 357 25.10 22.60 -49.53
N PHE A 358 25.66 23.60 -48.84
CA PHE A 358 25.57 23.73 -47.38
C PHE A 358 24.14 23.86 -46.86
N ALA A 359 23.24 24.46 -47.65
CA ALA A 359 21.84 24.68 -47.25
C ALA A 359 21.05 23.37 -47.14
N ASP A 360 21.31 22.41 -48.03
CA ASP A 360 20.59 21.13 -48.04
C ASP A 360 21.06 20.23 -46.89
N VAL A 361 22.38 20.19 -46.63
CA VAL A 361 22.94 19.50 -45.46
C VAL A 361 22.40 20.10 -44.15
N GLU A 362 22.27 21.42 -44.07
CA GLU A 362 21.66 22.09 -42.92
C GLU A 362 20.17 21.74 -42.78
N GLY A 363 19.43 21.62 -43.89
CA GLY A 363 18.05 21.15 -43.92
C GLY A 363 17.91 19.72 -43.39
N TYR A 364 18.79 18.81 -43.83
CA TYR A 364 18.82 17.41 -43.37
C TYR A 364 19.17 17.31 -41.87
N ILE A 365 20.15 18.09 -41.41
CA ILE A 365 20.47 18.20 -39.97
C ILE A 365 19.25 18.66 -39.17
N HIS A 366 18.51 19.65 -39.67
CA HIS A 366 17.29 20.12 -39.00
C HIS A 366 16.18 19.08 -38.95
N GLU A 367 16.03 18.25 -39.98
CA GLU A 367 15.07 17.14 -40.01
C GLU A 367 15.41 16.09 -38.96
N ILE A 368 16.68 15.66 -38.86
CA ILE A 368 17.13 14.68 -37.87
C ILE A 368 16.98 15.23 -36.45
N ILE A 369 17.33 16.50 -36.22
CA ILE A 369 17.10 17.15 -34.91
C ILE A 369 15.60 17.12 -34.56
N SER A 370 14.71 17.37 -35.53
CA SER A 370 13.27 17.30 -35.30
C SER A 370 12.79 15.89 -34.99
N GLY A 371 13.35 14.86 -35.61
CA GLY A 371 13.07 13.45 -35.30
C GLY A 371 13.53 13.05 -33.89
N ASN A 372 14.74 13.49 -33.52
CA ASN A 372 15.28 13.30 -32.18
C ASN A 372 14.47 14.05 -31.11
N ASP A 373 14.05 15.29 -31.38
CA ASP A 373 13.19 16.06 -30.49
C ASP A 373 11.84 15.34 -30.27
N THR A 374 11.29 14.70 -31.30
CA THR A 374 10.10 13.84 -31.18
C THR A 374 10.38 12.63 -30.29
N THR A 375 11.52 11.97 -30.48
CA THR A 375 11.95 10.85 -29.63
C THR A 375 12.12 11.25 -28.16
N ILE A 376 12.69 12.44 -27.89
CA ILE A 376 12.80 12.98 -26.53
C ILE A 376 11.41 13.16 -25.93
N VAL A 377 10.49 13.75 -26.70
CA VAL A 377 9.10 13.99 -26.26
C VAL A 377 8.37 12.68 -25.95
N ASP A 378 8.41 11.70 -26.84
CA ASP A 378 7.72 10.41 -26.69
C ASP A 378 8.24 9.59 -25.49
N ASN A 379 9.46 9.85 -25.04
CA ASN A 379 10.08 9.14 -23.93
C ASN A 379 10.13 9.95 -22.62
N THR A 380 9.74 11.23 -22.63
CA THR A 380 9.67 12.07 -21.41
C THR A 380 8.42 11.71 -20.62
N GLU A 381 8.56 11.48 -19.31
CA GLU A 381 7.41 11.15 -18.45
C GLU A 381 6.41 12.32 -18.37
N ASP A 382 5.12 11.97 -18.40
CA ASP A 382 4.04 12.95 -18.27
C ASP A 382 3.97 13.49 -16.84
N GLU A 383 3.93 14.81 -16.69
CA GLU A 383 3.78 15.51 -15.40
C GLU A 383 2.39 15.39 -14.76
N GLY A 384 1.50 14.58 -15.36
CA GLY A 384 0.13 14.39 -14.90
C GLY A 384 0.06 13.38 -13.75
N THR A 385 -0.72 13.68 -12.71
CA THR A 385 -1.00 12.65 -11.70
C THR A 385 -1.80 11.53 -12.36
N THR A 386 -1.25 10.32 -12.37
CA THR A 386 -1.97 9.15 -12.85
C THR A 386 -2.79 8.62 -11.68
N LEU A 387 -4.11 8.61 -11.84
CA LEU A 387 -5.02 8.00 -10.90
C LEU A 387 -5.47 6.65 -11.46
N VAL A 388 -5.54 5.62 -10.62
CA VAL A 388 -6.15 4.34 -11.02
C VAL A 388 -7.42 4.13 -10.21
N SER A 389 -8.50 3.76 -10.92
CA SER A 389 -9.74 3.34 -10.29
C SER A 389 -9.79 1.82 -10.16
N ILE A 390 -9.88 1.31 -8.92
CA ILE A 390 -10.14 -0.11 -8.62
C ILE A 390 -11.42 -0.19 -7.80
N GLY A 391 -12.47 -0.72 -8.42
CA GLY A 391 -13.78 -0.83 -7.76
C GLY A 391 -14.29 0.53 -7.25
N GLY A 392 -13.93 1.60 -7.96
CA GLY A 392 -14.28 3.00 -7.67
C GLY A 392 -13.56 3.66 -6.49
N VAL A 393 -12.49 3.05 -6.00
CA VAL A 393 -11.47 3.74 -5.20
C VAL A 393 -10.43 4.31 -6.15
N VAL A 394 -10.16 5.61 -6.05
CA VAL A 394 -9.25 6.33 -6.94
C VAL A 394 -7.96 6.61 -6.19
N VAL A 395 -6.89 5.91 -6.53
CA VAL A 395 -5.57 6.03 -5.88
C VAL A 395 -4.59 6.69 -6.84
N PRO A 396 -3.81 7.69 -6.42
CA PRO A 396 -2.69 8.17 -7.22
C PRO A 396 -1.65 7.06 -7.35
N VAL A 397 -1.39 6.66 -8.59
CA VAL A 397 -0.30 5.75 -8.95
C VAL A 397 0.99 6.52 -8.73
N ASP A 398 1.65 6.24 -7.62
CA ASP A 398 3.07 6.55 -7.49
C ASP A 398 3.82 5.47 -8.28
N THR A 399 4.21 5.77 -9.52
CA THR A 399 4.99 4.85 -10.38
C THR A 399 6.39 4.60 -9.84
N SER A 400 6.78 5.24 -8.72
CA SER A 400 7.97 4.84 -7.99
C SER A 400 7.71 3.49 -7.30
N ASN A 401 8.07 2.40 -7.99
CA ASN A 401 8.41 1.16 -7.30
C ASN A 401 9.35 1.56 -6.14
N PRO A 402 9.03 1.28 -4.86
CA PRO A 402 9.89 1.65 -3.74
C PRO A 402 11.12 0.75 -3.78
N LEU A 403 12.05 1.08 -4.67
CA LEU A 403 13.40 0.56 -4.65
C LEU A 403 14.05 1.06 -3.35
N PRO A 404 14.80 0.21 -2.64
CA PRO A 404 15.52 0.62 -1.45
C PRO A 404 16.40 1.85 -1.74
N ASP A 405 16.53 2.73 -0.74
CA ASP A 405 17.48 3.85 -0.82
C ASP A 405 18.87 3.33 -1.20
N PHE A 406 19.56 4.07 -2.06
CA PHE A 406 20.88 3.71 -2.60
C PHE A 406 20.89 2.45 -3.47
N SER A 407 19.75 1.97 -3.93
CA SER A 407 19.74 1.02 -5.05
C SER A 407 20.26 1.68 -6.34
N PHE A 408 20.96 0.90 -7.16
CA PHE A 408 21.45 1.34 -8.46
C PHE A 408 21.08 0.36 -9.57
N GLN A 409 21.02 0.86 -10.79
CA GLN A 409 20.94 0.08 -12.02
C GLN A 409 21.88 0.68 -13.07
N LEU A 410 22.95 -0.03 -13.41
CA LEU A 410 23.92 0.32 -14.44
C LEU A 410 23.58 -0.41 -15.73
N CYS A 411 23.31 0.30 -16.82
CA CYS A 411 22.94 -0.31 -18.10
C CYS A 411 23.84 0.17 -19.22
N SER A 412 24.38 -0.75 -20.01
CA SER A 412 25.09 -0.42 -21.25
C SER A 412 24.12 -0.22 -22.42
N LYS A 413 24.41 0.73 -23.31
CA LYS A 413 23.62 1.02 -24.52
C LYS A 413 24.51 1.36 -25.72
N PRO A 414 24.06 1.13 -26.96
CA PRO A 414 24.80 1.52 -28.16
C PRO A 414 24.63 3.02 -28.50
N ILE A 415 25.64 3.66 -29.09
CA ILE A 415 25.58 5.10 -29.48
C ILE A 415 25.54 5.34 -30.99
N ILE A 416 26.13 4.44 -31.79
CA ILE A 416 26.33 4.66 -33.24
C ILE A 416 25.91 3.40 -34.01
N LYS A 417 25.18 3.57 -35.12
CA LYS A 417 24.89 2.53 -36.13
C LYS A 417 25.32 3.08 -37.53
N PRO A 418 25.48 2.21 -38.53
CA PRO A 418 26.70 1.82 -39.28
C PRO A 418 27.37 2.94 -40.13
N PRO A 419 28.62 2.75 -40.62
CA PRO A 419 29.24 1.46 -41.00
C PRO A 419 30.17 0.86 -39.93
N PHE A 420 30.65 1.64 -38.97
CA PHE A 420 31.84 1.30 -38.18
C PHE A 420 31.60 0.43 -36.92
N GLY A 421 30.48 -0.30 -36.87
CA GLY A 421 30.10 -1.16 -35.72
C GLY A 421 29.46 -0.39 -34.54
N LEU A 422 28.77 -1.13 -33.66
CA LEU A 422 28.11 -0.59 -32.48
C LEU A 422 29.11 -0.40 -31.34
N LYS A 423 29.46 0.86 -31.02
CA LYS A 423 30.14 1.24 -29.78
C LYS A 423 29.14 1.40 -28.64
N TYR A 424 29.57 1.12 -27.41
CA TYR A 424 28.72 1.18 -26.21
C TYR A 424 29.18 2.21 -25.18
N ASN A 425 28.23 2.85 -24.51
CA ASN A 425 28.40 3.64 -23.29
C ASN A 425 27.47 3.06 -22.21
N ALA A 426 27.47 3.66 -21.02
CA ALA A 426 26.58 3.26 -19.96
C ALA A 426 25.76 4.42 -19.40
N ASP A 427 24.60 4.09 -18.84
CA ASP A 427 23.80 4.99 -18.02
C ASP A 427 23.64 4.35 -16.63
N LEU A 428 23.64 5.16 -15.57
CA LEU A 428 23.48 4.72 -14.19
C LEU A 428 22.26 5.39 -13.57
N LYS A 429 21.29 4.59 -13.12
CA LYS A 429 20.14 5.02 -12.30
C LYS A 429 20.49 4.79 -10.83
N ILE A 430 20.24 5.78 -9.96
CA ILE A 430 20.48 5.72 -8.51
C ILE A 430 19.24 6.24 -7.77
N LYS A 431 18.72 5.46 -6.82
CA LYS A 431 17.70 5.92 -5.87
C LYS A 431 18.39 6.58 -4.68
N VAL A 432 17.96 7.78 -4.28
CA VAL A 432 18.46 8.48 -3.09
C VAL A 432 17.33 8.76 -2.10
N PRO A 433 17.62 8.96 -0.79
CA PRO A 433 16.58 9.11 0.22
C PRO A 433 15.64 10.31 0.02
N ASP A 434 16.17 11.42 -0.51
CA ASP A 434 15.40 12.65 -0.73
C ASP A 434 16.10 13.62 -1.73
N ALA A 435 15.45 14.76 -1.98
CA ALA A 435 15.90 15.81 -2.90
C ALA A 435 17.26 16.46 -2.53
N SER A 436 17.71 16.38 -1.27
CA SER A 436 18.96 17.02 -0.80
C SER A 436 20.23 16.27 -1.19
N TRP A 437 20.11 15.01 -1.61
CA TRP A 437 21.25 14.19 -2.05
C TRP A 437 21.57 14.50 -3.51
N GLU A 438 22.63 15.26 -3.77
CA GLU A 438 23.14 15.52 -5.11
C GLU A 438 24.49 14.84 -5.34
N VAL A 439 24.74 14.36 -6.55
CA VAL A 439 26.03 13.76 -6.91
C VAL A 439 27.05 14.88 -7.14
N SER A 440 28.10 14.90 -6.33
CA SER A 440 29.25 15.79 -6.47
C SER A 440 30.30 15.23 -7.43
N ASN A 441 30.57 13.93 -7.37
CA ASN A 441 31.49 13.25 -8.28
C ASN A 441 31.12 11.77 -8.43
N PHE A 442 31.53 11.17 -9.54
CA PHE A 442 31.42 9.75 -9.82
C PHE A 442 32.70 9.30 -10.53
N ASP A 443 33.52 8.52 -9.82
CA ASP A 443 34.74 7.90 -10.32
C ASP A 443 34.47 6.43 -10.61
N TYR A 444 34.92 5.91 -11.75
CA TYR A 444 34.65 4.53 -12.14
C TYR A 444 35.80 3.89 -12.89
N THR A 445 35.85 2.56 -12.80
CA THR A 445 36.80 1.70 -13.48
C THR A 445 36.05 0.52 -14.10
N LEU A 446 36.23 0.35 -15.40
CA LEU A 446 35.89 -0.87 -16.13
C LEU A 446 37.15 -1.73 -16.19
N GLU A 447 37.15 -2.83 -15.45
CA GLU A 447 38.24 -3.81 -15.44
C GLU A 447 38.21 -4.63 -16.72
N ARG A 448 39.38 -4.76 -17.35
CA ARG A 448 39.52 -5.48 -18.62
C ARG A 448 40.76 -6.36 -18.62
N THR A 449 40.67 -7.49 -19.29
CA THR A 449 41.79 -8.44 -19.47
C THR A 449 43.00 -7.82 -20.20
N ASP A 450 42.81 -6.77 -20.98
CA ASP A 450 43.86 -6.08 -21.73
C ASP A 450 44.39 -4.85 -20.99
N GLN A 451 43.54 -3.84 -20.80
CA GLN A 451 43.87 -2.61 -20.08
C GLN A 451 42.60 -2.00 -19.49
N ASP A 452 42.62 -1.77 -18.18
CA ASP A 452 41.51 -1.11 -17.48
C ASP A 452 41.22 0.28 -18.05
N TYR A 453 39.93 0.59 -18.12
CA TYR A 453 39.46 1.93 -18.47
C TYR A 453 38.94 2.64 -17.22
N ASN A 454 39.48 3.82 -16.93
CA ASN A 454 39.03 4.67 -15.83
C ASN A 454 38.73 6.09 -16.31
N ASN A 455 37.89 6.80 -15.58
CA ASN A 455 37.53 8.18 -15.92
C ASN A 455 38.58 9.21 -15.50
N ASN A 456 39.61 8.81 -14.73
CA ASN A 456 40.67 9.70 -14.21
C ASN A 456 40.14 10.98 -13.53
N GLY A 457 38.99 10.91 -12.86
CA GLY A 457 38.35 12.07 -12.23
C GLY A 457 37.76 13.10 -13.20
N GLN A 458 37.68 12.77 -14.50
CA GLN A 458 36.97 13.60 -15.48
C GLN A 458 35.47 13.29 -15.44
N ILE A 459 34.66 14.34 -15.46
CA ILE A 459 33.21 14.24 -15.56
C ILE A 459 32.86 13.97 -17.03
N THR A 460 32.57 12.71 -17.33
CA THR A 460 32.27 12.19 -18.68
C THR A 460 30.80 11.83 -18.85
N TYR A 461 29.94 12.30 -17.94
CA TYR A 461 28.51 12.00 -17.89
C TYR A 461 27.71 13.29 -17.63
N SER A 462 26.43 13.25 -17.97
CA SER A 462 25.47 14.30 -17.65
C SER A 462 24.53 13.81 -16.56
N ILE A 463 24.06 14.72 -15.70
CA ILE A 463 23.18 14.38 -14.57
C ILE A 463 21.77 14.83 -14.89
N ALA A 464 20.80 13.93 -14.76
CA ALA A 464 19.38 14.24 -14.78
C ALA A 464 18.72 13.75 -13.49
N ARG A 465 17.68 14.44 -13.02
CA ARG A 465 16.96 14.09 -11.80
C ARG A 465 15.46 14.00 -12.06
N LEU A 466 14.85 12.96 -11.53
CA LEU A 466 13.40 12.73 -11.52
C LEU A 466 13.02 12.34 -10.09
N GLY A 467 12.43 13.29 -9.33
CA GLY A 467 12.09 13.10 -7.92
C GLY A 467 13.30 12.76 -7.05
N ASP A 468 13.29 11.58 -6.45
CA ASP A 468 14.33 11.00 -5.60
C ASP A 468 15.24 10.01 -6.35
N THR A 469 15.20 10.05 -7.69
CA THR A 469 16.03 9.23 -8.58
C THR A 469 16.99 10.12 -9.37
N ILE A 470 18.26 9.73 -9.41
CA ILE A 470 19.34 10.40 -10.16
C ILE A 470 19.76 9.50 -11.32
N TYR A 471 19.87 10.07 -12.52
CA TYR A 471 20.38 9.41 -13.71
C TYR A 471 21.71 10.06 -14.11
N LEU A 472 22.79 9.28 -14.13
CA LEU A 472 24.04 9.64 -14.79
C LEU A 472 24.00 9.08 -16.20
N LYS A 473 23.86 9.98 -17.18
CA LYS A 473 23.64 9.68 -18.59
C LYS A 473 24.94 9.81 -19.39
N ASN A 474 25.08 8.95 -20.39
CA ASN A 474 26.17 8.91 -21.37
C ASN A 474 27.57 8.71 -20.75
N ILE A 475 27.68 7.88 -19.71
CA ILE A 475 28.94 7.53 -19.05
C ILE A 475 29.89 6.88 -20.07
N ASN A 476 31.00 7.54 -20.36
CA ASN A 476 32.01 7.03 -21.28
C ASN A 476 32.76 5.83 -20.67
N ILE A 477 32.46 4.62 -21.07
CA ILE A 477 33.15 3.40 -20.56
C ILE A 477 34.30 2.94 -21.47
N GLY A 478 34.90 3.86 -22.23
CA GLY A 478 35.95 3.53 -23.21
C GLY A 478 35.44 3.11 -24.59
N TRP A 479 34.14 3.27 -24.84
CA TRP A 479 33.47 2.98 -26.11
C TRP A 479 33.71 1.57 -26.68
N PRO A 480 33.61 0.49 -25.88
CA PRO A 480 33.95 -0.84 -26.34
C PRO A 480 33.04 -1.31 -27.46
N TYR A 481 33.58 -2.16 -28.33
CA TYR A 481 32.82 -2.88 -29.35
C TYR A 481 32.21 -4.16 -28.78
N LEU A 482 31.13 -4.65 -29.38
CA LEU A 482 30.54 -5.94 -28.97
C LEU A 482 31.56 -7.11 -29.10
N SER A 483 32.49 -7.04 -30.04
CA SER A 483 33.57 -8.01 -30.20
C SER A 483 34.57 -8.04 -29.04
N GLU A 484 34.64 -6.98 -28.24
CA GLU A 484 35.51 -6.85 -27.08
C GLU A 484 34.84 -7.34 -25.79
N GLN A 485 33.58 -7.82 -25.86
CA GLN A 485 32.88 -8.40 -24.72
C GLN A 485 33.68 -9.46 -23.94
N PRO A 486 34.46 -10.37 -24.57
CA PRO A 486 35.26 -11.35 -23.83
C PRO A 486 36.40 -10.73 -23.02
N GLN A 487 36.73 -9.46 -23.26
CA GLN A 487 37.79 -8.73 -22.56
C GLN A 487 37.27 -7.94 -21.35
N LEU A 488 35.95 -7.75 -21.23
CA LEU A 488 35.32 -7.01 -20.13
C LEU A 488 35.07 -7.93 -18.94
N GLU A 489 35.61 -7.58 -17.77
CA GLU A 489 35.46 -8.37 -16.56
C GLU A 489 34.42 -7.75 -15.63
N SER A 490 34.76 -6.62 -15.02
CA SER A 490 34.03 -6.03 -13.91
C SER A 490 33.83 -4.53 -14.11
N PHE A 491 32.79 -3.96 -13.51
CA PHE A 491 32.61 -2.51 -13.46
C PHE A 491 32.44 -2.06 -12.02
N SER A 492 33.31 -1.15 -11.57
CA SER A 492 33.26 -0.56 -10.24
C SER A 492 33.13 0.96 -10.31
N GLY A 493 32.44 1.53 -9.34
CA GLY A 493 32.15 2.96 -9.30
C GLY A 493 32.02 3.49 -7.88
N THR A 494 32.54 4.69 -7.65
CA THR A 494 32.50 5.44 -6.39
C THR A 494 31.80 6.77 -6.62
N ILE A 495 30.68 6.97 -5.92
CA ILE A 495 29.83 8.15 -5.98
C ILE A 495 30.06 8.98 -4.72
N THR A 496 30.47 10.23 -4.91
CA THR A 496 30.56 11.23 -3.83
C THR A 496 29.35 12.15 -3.92
N PHE A 497 28.60 12.27 -2.83
CA PHE A 497 27.47 13.19 -2.74
C PHE A 497 27.89 14.56 -2.18
N THR A 498 27.13 15.61 -2.48
CA THR A 498 27.40 16.99 -2.03
C THR A 498 27.36 17.16 -0.52
N ASN A 499 26.69 16.25 0.19
CA ASN A 499 26.67 16.17 1.65
C ASN A 499 27.93 15.52 2.25
N GLY A 500 28.90 15.12 1.43
CA GLY A 500 30.16 14.51 1.84
C GLY A 500 30.12 12.98 2.01
N VAL A 501 28.96 12.34 1.82
CA VAL A 501 28.83 10.89 1.88
C VAL A 501 29.41 10.27 0.60
N VAL A 502 30.17 9.19 0.75
CA VAL A 502 30.73 8.41 -0.36
C VAL A 502 30.12 7.01 -0.35
N LYS A 503 29.69 6.56 -1.52
CA LYS A 503 29.09 5.25 -1.76
C LYS A 503 29.79 4.57 -2.93
N ALA A 504 29.93 3.26 -2.90
CA ALA A 504 30.61 2.50 -3.94
C ALA A 504 29.84 1.25 -4.33
N PHE A 505 30.10 0.75 -5.54
CA PHE A 505 29.61 -0.55 -5.99
C PHE A 505 30.66 -1.22 -6.87
N SER A 506 30.60 -2.54 -6.94
CA SER A 506 31.35 -3.35 -7.90
C SER A 506 30.43 -4.43 -8.47
N THR A 507 30.63 -4.75 -9.74
CA THR A 507 29.85 -5.76 -10.47
C THR A 507 30.79 -6.86 -10.94
N SER A 508 30.50 -8.12 -10.62
CA SER A 508 31.40 -9.24 -10.92
C SER A 508 31.47 -9.61 -12.41
N ASP A 509 30.46 -9.24 -13.19
CA ASP A 509 30.34 -9.54 -14.62
C ASP A 509 29.68 -8.35 -15.35
N PHE A 510 30.47 -7.58 -16.11
CA PHE A 510 29.95 -6.47 -16.92
C PHE A 510 29.65 -6.91 -18.36
N VAL A 511 28.37 -7.08 -18.68
CA VAL A 511 27.91 -7.56 -19.98
C VAL A 511 27.23 -6.45 -20.79
N LEU A 512 27.72 -6.20 -22.00
CA LEU A 512 27.13 -5.28 -22.95
C LEU A 512 25.70 -5.70 -23.31
N ARG A 513 24.80 -4.73 -23.52
CA ARG A 513 23.35 -4.89 -23.74
C ARG A 513 22.54 -5.35 -22.53
N THR A 514 23.16 -5.42 -21.37
CA THR A 514 22.48 -5.76 -20.13
C THR A 514 22.59 -4.65 -19.11
N CYS A 515 21.80 -4.80 -18.05
CA CYS A 515 21.77 -3.97 -16.88
C CYS A 515 22.16 -4.77 -15.66
N THR A 516 23.00 -4.21 -14.82
CA THR A 516 23.35 -4.77 -13.52
C THR A 516 22.74 -3.91 -12.43
N SER A 517 21.92 -4.51 -11.57
CA SER A 517 21.25 -3.80 -10.48
C SER A 517 21.73 -4.31 -9.13
N GLY A 518 21.86 -3.42 -8.15
CA GLY A 518 22.33 -3.76 -6.80
C GLY A 518 22.11 -2.62 -5.81
N ALA A 519 22.77 -2.68 -4.66
CA ALA A 519 22.79 -1.60 -3.67
C ALA A 519 24.18 -0.96 -3.63
N LEU A 520 24.24 0.35 -3.45
CA LEU A 520 25.50 1.05 -3.21
C LEU A 520 25.93 0.80 -1.76
N LEU A 521 27.09 0.15 -1.63
CA LEU A 521 27.73 -0.10 -0.36
C LEU A 521 28.46 1.17 0.11
N GLY A 522 28.74 1.27 1.39
CA GLY A 522 29.67 2.29 1.86
C GLY A 522 30.16 1.97 3.25
N GLU A 523 31.45 2.15 3.48
CA GLU A 523 32.02 2.69 4.72
C GLU A 523 33.51 3.01 4.51
N ILE A 524 34.05 3.83 5.41
CA ILE A 524 35.46 4.26 5.46
C ILE A 524 36.38 3.03 5.28
N ILE A 525 37.24 3.06 4.26
CA ILE A 525 38.22 1.99 3.99
C ILE A 525 39.29 1.98 5.09
N ASP A 526 39.50 0.82 5.74
CA ASP A 526 40.82 0.41 6.26
C ASP A 526 41.21 -0.91 5.54
N PRO A 527 42.41 -1.02 4.93
CA PRO A 527 42.74 -2.12 4.04
C PRO A 527 43.35 -3.29 4.82
N GLY A 528 42.67 -4.43 4.79
CA GLY A 528 43.27 -5.72 5.13
C GLY A 528 42.31 -6.69 5.79
N ASP A 529 41.64 -7.52 5.00
CA ASP A 529 41.68 -8.98 5.21
C ASP A 529 41.05 -9.67 3.98
N ASN A 530 41.86 -10.42 3.25
CA ASN A 530 41.39 -11.35 2.22
C ASN A 530 41.44 -12.74 2.84
N ASP A 531 40.29 -13.37 3.11
CA ASP A 531 40.23 -14.84 3.09
C ASP A 531 38.81 -15.40 2.88
N ASN A 532 38.71 -16.14 1.77
CA ASN A 532 37.77 -17.20 1.37
C ASN A 532 36.24 -16.95 1.27
N PRO A 533 35.64 -17.20 0.08
CA PRO A 533 34.17 -17.26 -0.07
C PRO A 533 33.62 -18.60 0.47
N PRO A 534 32.48 -18.60 1.19
CA PRO A 534 31.84 -19.85 1.58
C PRO A 534 31.12 -20.49 0.38
N ASN A 535 31.39 -21.78 0.25
CA ASN A 535 30.86 -22.71 -0.73
C ASN A 535 29.31 -22.79 -0.65
N PRO A 536 28.54 -22.51 -1.73
CA PRO A 536 27.09 -22.65 -1.74
C PRO A 536 26.73 -24.11 -1.97
N GLY A 537 26.74 -24.91 -0.91
CA GLY A 537 26.60 -26.35 -1.05
C GLY A 537 26.45 -27.10 0.27
N SER A 538 25.48 -26.72 1.09
CA SER A 538 24.87 -27.64 2.04
C SER A 538 23.47 -27.17 2.41
N SER A 539 22.52 -28.10 2.36
CA SER A 539 21.17 -27.93 2.87
C SER A 539 21.23 -27.54 4.35
N ASN A 540 20.91 -26.29 4.67
CA ASN A 540 20.71 -25.84 6.05
C ASN A 540 19.44 -26.51 6.60
N GLU A 541 19.60 -27.69 7.19
CA GLU A 541 18.63 -28.32 8.08
C GLU A 541 18.84 -27.84 9.53
N ILE A 542 19.10 -26.54 9.72
CA ILE A 542 19.10 -25.93 11.05
C ILE A 542 17.64 -25.58 11.37
N PRO A 543 17.03 -26.14 12.43
CA PRO A 543 15.71 -25.71 12.87
C PRO A 543 15.73 -24.22 13.21
N PHE A 544 14.82 -23.45 12.63
CA PHE A 544 14.66 -22.04 12.98
C PHE A 544 14.06 -21.93 14.37
N VAL A 545 14.82 -21.39 15.32
CA VAL A 545 14.32 -21.01 16.64
C VAL A 545 13.87 -19.55 16.57
N PRO A 546 12.59 -19.25 16.87
CA PRO A 546 12.11 -17.86 16.89
C PRO A 546 12.96 -16.98 17.80
N SER A 547 13.44 -15.85 17.29
CA SER A 547 14.39 -14.95 17.99
C SER A 547 13.80 -14.25 19.23
N GLY A 548 12.49 -14.31 19.43
CA GLY A 548 11.78 -13.62 20.52
C GLY A 548 11.61 -12.11 20.30
N PHE A 549 12.19 -11.51 19.26
CA PHE A 549 11.98 -10.10 18.94
C PHE A 549 10.57 -9.86 18.39
N GLY A 550 9.86 -8.87 18.94
CA GLY A 550 8.48 -8.57 18.55
C GLY A 550 7.44 -9.61 18.98
N VAL A 551 7.86 -10.71 19.64
CA VAL A 551 6.99 -11.74 20.21
C VAL A 551 7.24 -11.83 21.70
N LYS A 552 6.18 -11.72 22.50
CA LYS A 552 6.26 -11.88 23.96
C LYS A 552 5.30 -12.97 24.41
N GLN A 553 5.79 -13.90 25.21
CA GLN A 553 4.92 -14.73 26.02
C GLN A 553 4.32 -13.85 27.12
N LEU A 554 3.01 -13.62 27.07
CA LEU A 554 2.33 -12.84 28.10
C LEU A 554 2.08 -13.62 29.39
N GLY A 555 2.08 -14.95 29.34
CA GLY A 555 1.84 -15.84 30.48
C GLY A 555 0.59 -16.70 30.30
N ILE A 556 -0.07 -16.99 31.42
CA ILE A 556 -1.31 -17.79 31.48
C ILE A 556 -2.51 -16.87 31.53
N ALA A 557 -3.51 -17.22 30.73
CA ALA A 557 -4.80 -16.58 30.75
C ALA A 557 -5.85 -17.52 31.31
N ASP A 558 -6.51 -17.08 32.38
CA ASP A 558 -7.61 -17.79 33.01
C ASP A 558 -8.88 -17.52 32.19
N TYR A 559 -9.40 -18.57 31.56
CA TYR A 559 -10.65 -18.52 30.82
C TYR A 559 -11.79 -18.71 31.81
N ASN A 560 -12.56 -17.65 31.98
CA ASN A 560 -13.58 -17.55 33.00
C ASN A 560 -14.95 -17.43 32.36
N LYS A 561 -15.93 -18.13 32.93
CA LYS A 561 -17.33 -18.01 32.54
C LYS A 561 -18.14 -17.57 33.74
N VAL A 562 -19.11 -16.70 33.51
CA VAL A 562 -20.13 -16.39 34.51
C VAL A 562 -21.27 -17.39 34.32
N GLU A 563 -21.42 -18.32 35.25
CA GLU A 563 -22.59 -19.20 35.30
C GLU A 563 -23.70 -18.53 36.10
N GLN A 564 -24.87 -18.47 35.48
CA GLN A 564 -26.11 -18.01 36.07
C GLN A 564 -27.04 -19.19 36.33
N SER A 565 -27.58 -19.26 37.54
CA SER A 565 -28.58 -20.25 37.96
C SER A 565 -29.78 -19.54 38.60
N THR A 566 -30.99 -20.07 38.38
CA THR A 566 -32.20 -19.50 39.01
C THR A 566 -32.26 -19.93 40.47
N GLN A 567 -32.34 -18.98 41.39
CA GLN A 567 -32.40 -19.27 42.84
C GLN A 567 -33.82 -19.13 43.41
N GLY A 568 -34.62 -18.20 42.89
CA GLY A 568 -35.97 -17.98 43.42
C GLY A 568 -36.70 -16.83 42.73
N TYR A 569 -37.86 -16.47 43.28
CA TYR A 569 -38.71 -15.38 42.79
C TYR A 569 -39.11 -14.48 43.96
N VAL A 570 -39.24 -13.17 43.70
CA VAL A 570 -39.69 -12.18 44.69
C VAL A 570 -40.80 -11.29 44.12
N GLU A 571 -41.60 -10.71 45.00
CA GLU A 571 -42.66 -9.78 44.62
C GLU A 571 -42.08 -8.44 44.12
N GLY A 572 -42.54 -8.01 42.95
CA GLY A 572 -42.25 -6.71 42.35
C GLY A 572 -43.29 -5.64 42.69
N ASP A 573 -43.28 -4.57 41.89
CA ASP A 573 -44.21 -3.44 42.03
C ASP A 573 -45.67 -3.85 41.76
N VAL A 574 -46.62 -3.03 42.24
CA VAL A 574 -48.05 -3.22 41.98
C VAL A 574 -48.35 -3.02 40.50
N ALA A 575 -48.83 -4.07 39.84
CA ALA A 575 -49.24 -4.06 38.45
C ALA A 575 -50.63 -3.45 38.26
N HIS A 576 -51.60 -3.89 39.09
CA HIS A 576 -52.97 -3.39 39.08
C HIS A 576 -53.64 -3.72 40.41
N ILE A 577 -54.56 -2.86 40.85
CA ILE A 577 -55.41 -3.09 42.02
C ILE A 577 -56.84 -3.21 41.54
N GLU A 578 -57.44 -4.37 41.80
CA GLU A 578 -58.83 -4.63 41.48
C GLU A 578 -59.67 -4.57 42.75
N ASN A 579 -60.52 -3.55 42.87
CA ASN A 579 -61.46 -3.40 43.97
C ASN A 579 -62.83 -3.92 43.54
N ILE A 580 -63.41 -4.81 44.35
CA ILE A 580 -64.77 -5.32 44.19
C ILE A 580 -65.52 -4.99 45.47
N MET A 581 -66.58 -4.18 45.37
CA MET A 581 -67.40 -3.86 46.52
C MET A 581 -68.13 -5.09 47.05
N ALA A 582 -68.47 -5.09 48.35
CA ALA A 582 -69.33 -6.12 48.91
C ALA A 582 -70.62 -6.22 48.07
N ARG A 583 -70.92 -7.42 47.57
CA ARG A 583 -72.08 -7.73 46.70
C ARG A 583 -71.98 -7.22 45.25
N GLU A 584 -70.85 -6.67 44.82
CA GLU A 584 -70.60 -6.32 43.41
C GLU A 584 -70.09 -7.54 42.65
N PHE A 585 -70.66 -7.80 41.47
CA PHE A 585 -70.08 -8.69 40.46
C PHE A 585 -69.63 -7.81 39.29
N LYS A 586 -68.37 -8.00 38.88
CA LYS A 586 -67.73 -7.26 37.80
C LYS A 586 -67.37 -8.25 36.70
N GLU A 587 -67.94 -8.05 35.52
CA GLU A 587 -67.61 -8.81 34.32
C GLU A 587 -66.81 -7.93 33.38
N ARG A 588 -65.59 -8.38 33.07
CA ARG A 588 -64.68 -7.69 32.15
C ARG A 588 -64.57 -8.49 30.86
N SER A 589 -65.14 -7.97 29.78
CA SER A 589 -64.96 -8.52 28.43
C SER A 589 -64.09 -7.56 27.61
N THR A 590 -62.98 -8.07 27.08
CA THR A 590 -62.02 -7.27 26.31
C THR A 590 -62.03 -7.68 24.84
N ARG A 591 -62.15 -6.69 23.95
CA ARG A 591 -61.95 -6.86 22.50
C ARG A 591 -60.67 -6.13 22.09
N LYS A 592 -59.69 -6.88 21.56
CA LYS A 592 -58.46 -6.31 20.98
C LYS A 592 -58.62 -6.07 19.48
N LEU A 593 -58.34 -4.85 19.02
CA LEU A 593 -58.14 -4.52 17.61
C LEU A 593 -56.75 -3.90 17.43
N ARG A 594 -55.89 -4.53 16.62
CA ARG A 594 -54.53 -4.07 16.37
C ARG A 594 -54.51 -3.23 15.09
N ARG A 595 -54.34 -1.91 15.19
CA ARG A 595 -54.08 -1.01 14.04
C ARG A 595 -52.61 -0.58 14.07
N LYS A 596 -51.87 -0.93 13.01
CA LYS A 596 -50.46 -0.57 12.81
C LYS A 596 -50.41 0.57 11.80
N GLU A 597 -49.92 1.74 12.20
CA GLU A 597 -49.61 2.85 11.30
C GLU A 597 -48.10 3.05 11.33
N ASP A 598 -47.41 2.54 10.31
CA ASP A 598 -45.94 2.58 10.21
C ASP A 598 -45.50 4.00 9.83
N THR A 599 -45.05 4.78 10.81
CA THR A 599 -44.34 6.03 10.55
C THR A 599 -42.84 5.72 10.51
N PHE A 600 -42.24 5.76 9.32
CA PHE A 600 -40.82 5.50 9.12
C PHE A 600 -39.97 6.55 9.85
N THR A 601 -39.36 6.15 10.96
CA THR A 601 -38.18 6.84 11.52
C THR A 601 -37.05 5.83 11.51
N SER A 602 -35.95 6.15 10.83
CA SER A 602 -34.84 5.22 10.59
C SER A 602 -34.11 4.87 11.90
N SER A 603 -34.31 3.66 12.40
CA SER A 603 -33.38 3.00 13.31
C SER A 603 -33.22 1.55 12.87
N THR A 604 -31.99 1.17 12.54
CA THR A 604 -31.60 -0.17 12.13
C THR A 604 -31.70 -1.10 13.34
N GLU A 605 -32.77 -1.89 13.42
CA GLU A 605 -32.90 -2.98 14.39
C GLU A 605 -33.21 -4.27 13.63
N THR A 606 -32.24 -5.18 13.65
CA THR A 606 -32.25 -6.46 12.94
C THR A 606 -33.10 -7.50 13.69
N GLU A 607 -33.98 -8.17 12.94
CA GLU A 607 -34.77 -9.36 13.25
C GLU A 607 -35.75 -9.32 14.46
N ARG A 608 -37.05 -9.31 14.15
CA ARG A 608 -38.14 -9.63 15.08
C ARG A 608 -38.85 -10.90 14.61
N GLU A 609 -38.67 -12.00 15.34
CA GLU A 609 -39.46 -13.23 15.20
C GLU A 609 -40.93 -13.00 15.60
N GLN A 610 -41.84 -13.61 14.83
CA GLN A 610 -43.27 -13.71 15.13
C GLN A 610 -43.52 -14.61 16.34
N LEU A 611 -44.24 -14.12 17.36
CA LEU A 611 -44.83 -15.01 18.38
C LEU A 611 -46.25 -14.59 18.77
N SER A 612 -47.12 -15.60 18.86
CA SER A 612 -48.50 -15.57 19.37
C SER A 612 -48.55 -15.68 20.90
N ASP A 613 -49.73 -15.36 21.46
CA ASP A 613 -50.14 -15.10 22.86
C ASP A 613 -49.81 -16.12 23.99
N THR A 614 -48.75 -16.92 23.90
CA THR A 614 -48.26 -17.73 25.03
C THR A 614 -46.74 -17.75 25.08
N THR A 615 -46.12 -16.61 25.38
CA THR A 615 -44.66 -16.52 25.55
C THR A 615 -44.25 -16.79 26.99
N SER A 616 -43.67 -17.97 27.20
CA SER A 616 -42.72 -18.25 28.27
C SER A 616 -41.62 -17.17 28.29
N THR A 617 -41.31 -16.61 29.47
CA THR A 617 -40.20 -15.65 29.65
C THR A 617 -38.93 -16.20 28.99
N THR A 618 -38.35 -15.46 28.05
CA THR A 618 -37.23 -15.96 27.26
C THR A 618 -35.99 -16.10 28.14
N ARG A 619 -35.62 -17.35 28.45
CA ARG A 619 -34.48 -17.76 29.30
C ARG A 619 -33.11 -17.20 28.88
N PHE A 620 -33.03 -16.53 27.73
CA PHE A 620 -31.81 -16.03 27.11
C PHE A 620 -31.74 -14.49 27.00
N GLU A 621 -32.72 -13.75 27.55
CA GLU A 621 -32.74 -12.27 27.50
C GLU A 621 -31.47 -11.65 28.08
N MET A 622 -31.04 -12.13 29.25
CA MET A 622 -29.83 -11.63 29.91
C MET A 622 -28.57 -11.92 29.08
N GLN A 623 -28.47 -13.12 28.49
CA GLN A 623 -27.36 -13.49 27.60
C GLN A 623 -27.31 -12.60 26.36
N ASN A 624 -28.47 -12.31 25.76
CA ASN A 624 -28.56 -11.47 24.57
C ASN A 624 -28.16 -10.02 24.86
N GLU A 625 -28.64 -9.44 25.95
CA GLU A 625 -28.29 -8.06 26.31
C GLU A 625 -26.83 -7.92 26.75
N VAL A 626 -26.30 -8.91 27.48
CA VAL A 626 -24.86 -8.99 27.75
C VAL A 626 -24.06 -9.07 26.44
N SER A 627 -24.47 -9.91 25.48
CA SER A 627 -23.78 -10.04 24.19
C SER A 627 -23.75 -8.72 23.42
N LYS A 628 -24.88 -7.98 23.41
CA LYS A 628 -24.94 -6.63 22.82
C LYS A 628 -24.05 -5.62 23.54
N ILE A 629 -23.96 -5.67 24.87
CA ILE A 629 -23.07 -4.79 25.64
C ILE A 629 -21.61 -5.07 25.32
N ILE A 630 -21.24 -6.35 25.25
CA ILE A 630 -19.88 -6.77 24.88
C ILE A 630 -19.56 -6.36 23.44
N ALA A 631 -20.50 -6.53 22.50
CA ALA A 631 -20.33 -6.10 21.10
C ALA A 631 -20.15 -4.58 21.00
N ASN A 632 -21.06 -3.79 21.59
CA ASN A 632 -20.98 -2.32 21.57
C ASN A 632 -19.72 -1.78 22.27
N SER A 633 -19.20 -2.49 23.28
CA SER A 633 -17.96 -2.13 23.98
C SER A 633 -16.72 -2.29 23.08
N LYS A 634 -16.70 -3.31 22.20
CA LYS A 634 -15.63 -3.50 21.21
C LYS A 634 -15.60 -2.37 20.16
N ASP A 635 -16.77 -1.91 19.73
CA ASP A 635 -16.89 -0.82 18.76
C ASP A 635 -16.42 0.53 19.32
N PHE A 636 -16.64 0.78 20.61
CA PHE A 636 -16.28 2.05 21.26
C PHE A 636 -14.78 2.14 21.63
N GLY A 637 -14.12 1.01 21.89
CA GLY A 637 -12.67 0.96 22.18
C GLY A 637 -11.79 1.38 21.00
N ALA A 638 -12.32 1.35 19.77
CA ALA A 638 -11.63 1.76 18.55
C ALA A 638 -11.90 3.23 18.15
N SER A 639 -12.86 3.91 18.77
CA SER A 639 -13.24 5.29 18.45
C SER A 639 -12.89 6.25 19.60
N VAL A 640 -11.63 6.63 19.74
CA VAL A 640 -11.26 7.78 20.60
C VAL A 640 -11.24 9.04 19.74
N ASN A 641 -12.42 9.61 19.51
CA ASN A 641 -12.54 11.05 19.29
C ASN A 641 -12.87 11.70 20.64
N ALA A 642 -11.96 12.56 21.09
CA ALA A 642 -12.05 13.26 22.36
C ALA A 642 -13.33 14.10 22.45
N ASN A 643 -14.18 13.80 23.44
CA ASN A 643 -15.08 14.79 24.05
C ASN A 643 -15.20 14.53 25.56
N TYR A 644 -14.65 15.47 26.31
CA TYR A 644 -14.61 15.55 27.77
C TYR A 644 -16.02 15.70 28.35
N THR A 645 -16.47 14.72 29.15
CA THR A 645 -17.66 14.88 30.01
C THR A 645 -17.26 14.63 31.46
N TYR A 646 -17.38 15.68 32.28
CA TYR A 646 -17.03 15.71 33.70
C TYR A 646 -18.06 14.91 34.52
N GLY A 647 -17.63 13.88 35.25
CA GLY A 647 -18.39 13.39 36.43
C GLY A 647 -18.92 11.95 36.47
N LYS A 648 -18.53 11.03 35.57
CA LYS A 648 -18.81 9.58 35.76
C LYS A 648 -17.57 8.75 35.41
N THR A 649 -17.15 7.90 36.34
CA THR A 649 -16.03 6.96 36.20
C THR A 649 -16.34 5.97 35.09
N LEU A 650 -15.78 6.22 33.90
CA LEU A 650 -15.89 5.38 32.72
C LEU A 650 -14.97 4.16 32.93
N SER A 651 -15.54 2.98 33.26
CA SER A 651 -14.79 1.72 33.20
C SER A 651 -14.51 1.41 31.74
N LEU A 652 -13.30 1.80 31.33
CA LEU A 652 -12.72 1.67 30.01
C LEU A 652 -12.68 0.18 29.61
N SER A 653 -13.18 -0.12 28.41
CA SER A 653 -13.15 -1.42 27.74
C SER A 653 -11.79 -2.11 27.92
N ALA A 654 -11.78 -3.18 28.72
CA ALA A 654 -10.59 -3.88 29.18
C ALA A 654 -9.90 -4.65 28.03
N GLY A 655 -8.90 -3.98 27.46
CA GLY A 655 -7.80 -4.57 26.68
C GLY A 655 -6.54 -3.70 26.68
N ALA A 656 -6.66 -2.42 27.07
CA ALA A 656 -5.62 -1.41 26.92
C ALA A 656 -4.82 -1.06 28.20
N SER A 657 -5.08 -1.66 29.38
CA SER A 657 -4.36 -1.22 30.61
C SER A 657 -3.93 -2.30 31.62
N PHE A 658 -4.08 -3.61 31.37
CA PHE A 658 -3.91 -4.59 32.46
C PHE A 658 -2.91 -5.73 32.24
N ALA A 659 -2.09 -5.69 31.19
CA ALA A 659 -1.08 -6.72 30.93
C ALA A 659 0.28 -6.40 31.58
N ALA A 660 0.31 -6.07 32.86
CA ALA A 660 1.56 -5.93 33.61
C ALA A 660 1.43 -6.58 35.00
N HIS A 661 1.90 -7.82 35.12
CA HIS A 661 2.40 -8.43 36.37
C HIS A 661 1.45 -8.37 37.58
N ASN A 662 0.17 -8.71 37.40
CA ASN A 662 -0.76 -8.86 38.52
C ASN A 662 -0.73 -10.29 39.10
N SER A 663 -0.87 -10.44 40.41
CA SER A 663 -1.00 -11.73 41.09
C SER A 663 -2.34 -12.41 40.78
N LYS A 664 -2.45 -13.72 41.06
CA LYS A 664 -3.70 -14.49 40.91
C LYS A 664 -4.88 -13.87 41.68
N GLU A 665 -4.63 -13.38 42.89
CA GLU A 665 -5.64 -12.75 43.74
C GLU A 665 -6.15 -11.42 43.12
N GLU A 666 -5.24 -10.57 42.65
CA GLU A 666 -5.59 -9.29 42.03
C GLU A 666 -6.38 -9.50 40.72
N SER A 667 -5.95 -10.45 39.89
CA SER A 667 -6.63 -10.82 38.65
C SER A 667 -8.06 -11.33 38.93
N THR A 668 -8.22 -12.16 39.97
CA THR A 668 -9.54 -12.67 40.41
C THR A 668 -10.46 -11.53 40.87
N ARG A 669 -9.94 -10.58 41.66
CA ARG A 669 -10.72 -9.43 42.14
C ARG A 669 -11.22 -8.55 40.98
N GLN A 670 -10.37 -8.30 39.99
CA GLN A 670 -10.71 -7.53 38.79
C GLN A 670 -11.76 -8.26 37.94
N ALA A 671 -11.60 -9.58 37.76
CA ALA A 671 -12.56 -10.42 37.05
C ALA A 671 -13.96 -10.36 37.67
N VAL A 672 -14.06 -10.44 39.01
CA VAL A 672 -15.32 -10.30 39.76
C VAL A 672 -15.94 -8.92 39.54
N THR A 673 -15.14 -7.85 39.68
CA THR A 673 -15.63 -6.46 39.57
C THR A 673 -16.17 -6.17 38.16
N ASN A 674 -15.42 -6.52 37.11
CA ASN A 674 -15.86 -6.32 35.74
C ASN A 674 -17.11 -7.13 35.39
N SER A 675 -17.19 -8.37 35.90
CA SER A 675 -18.35 -9.22 35.66
C SER A 675 -19.64 -8.66 36.28
N LYS A 676 -19.53 -8.03 37.45
CA LYS A 676 -20.66 -7.32 38.08
C LYS A 676 -21.12 -6.13 37.24
N ASP A 677 -20.20 -5.25 36.79
CA ASP A 677 -20.53 -4.08 35.96
C ASP A 677 -21.24 -4.47 34.64
N ILE A 678 -20.75 -5.51 33.94
CA ILE A 678 -21.40 -6.02 32.72
C ILE A 678 -22.81 -6.53 33.03
N THR A 679 -22.97 -7.27 34.13
CA THR A 679 -24.25 -7.83 34.55
C THR A 679 -25.24 -6.71 34.95
N GLU A 680 -24.78 -5.68 35.65
CA GLU A 680 -25.58 -4.51 36.05
C GLU A 680 -26.06 -3.71 34.84
N ARG A 681 -25.20 -3.45 33.86
CA ARG A 681 -25.60 -2.75 32.62
C ARG A 681 -26.60 -3.54 31.79
N ALA A 682 -26.43 -4.86 31.73
CA ALA A 682 -27.38 -5.73 31.03
C ALA A 682 -28.73 -5.73 31.75
N LEU A 683 -28.70 -5.74 33.08
CA LEU A 683 -29.90 -5.59 33.89
C LEU A 683 -30.61 -4.25 33.59
N ASP A 684 -29.89 -3.13 33.57
CA ASP A 684 -30.49 -1.81 33.29
C ASP A 684 -31.20 -1.75 31.93
N ARG A 685 -30.62 -2.39 30.90
CA ARG A 685 -31.25 -2.51 29.57
C ARG A 685 -32.50 -3.37 29.61
N ILE A 686 -32.46 -4.50 30.32
CA ILE A 686 -33.64 -5.37 30.48
C ILE A 686 -34.73 -4.68 31.28
N VAL A 687 -34.38 -3.98 32.37
CA VAL A 687 -35.33 -3.19 33.16
C VAL A 687 -36.00 -2.14 32.28
N SER A 688 -35.23 -1.43 31.45
CA SER A 688 -35.76 -0.43 30.52
C SER A 688 -36.68 -1.06 29.46
N LYS A 689 -36.27 -2.18 28.86
CA LYS A 689 -37.05 -2.93 27.87
C LYS A 689 -38.35 -3.49 28.46
N VAL A 690 -38.29 -4.14 29.62
CA VAL A 690 -39.48 -4.65 30.34
C VAL A 690 -40.39 -3.49 30.74
N LYS A 691 -39.84 -2.33 31.10
CA LYS A 691 -40.61 -1.12 31.38
C LYS A 691 -41.30 -0.59 30.12
N GLU A 692 -40.62 -0.55 28.98
CA GLU A 692 -41.21 -0.22 27.68
C GLU A 692 -42.30 -1.23 27.29
N GLU A 693 -42.07 -2.54 27.42
CA GLU A 693 -43.09 -3.56 27.16
C GLU A 693 -44.31 -3.41 28.09
N ARG A 694 -44.10 -3.09 29.37
CA ARG A 694 -45.16 -2.75 30.33
C ARG A 694 -45.94 -1.51 29.91
N ILE A 695 -45.31 -0.54 29.22
CA ILE A 695 -45.93 0.72 28.73
C ILE A 695 -46.59 0.53 27.35
N GLU A 696 -45.98 -0.16 26.41
CA GLU A 696 -46.50 -0.41 25.05
C GLU A 696 -47.82 -1.19 25.12
N LYS A 697 -47.94 -2.11 26.08
CA LYS A 697 -49.20 -2.81 26.39
C LYS A 697 -50.35 -1.87 26.79
N ILE A 698 -50.04 -0.63 27.20
CA ILE A 698 -51.03 0.40 27.60
C ILE A 698 -51.50 1.23 26.38
N VAL A 699 -50.81 1.16 25.22
CA VAL A 699 -51.10 1.96 24.01
C VAL A 699 -51.88 1.19 22.92
N GLU A 700 -52.41 0.00 23.23
CA GLU A 700 -53.40 -0.68 22.38
C GLU A 700 -54.79 -0.01 22.54
N GLU A 701 -55.48 0.36 21.45
CA GLU A 701 -56.84 0.93 21.52
C GLU A 701 -57.80 -0.08 22.18
N PHE A 702 -58.26 0.27 23.37
CA PHE A 702 -58.96 -0.63 24.29
C PHE A 702 -60.46 -0.30 24.27
N GLU A 703 -61.29 -1.17 23.70
CA GLU A 703 -62.74 -1.13 23.91
C GLU A 703 -63.07 -2.00 25.13
N GLU A 704 -63.16 -1.36 26.31
CA GLU A 704 -63.54 -2.01 27.57
C GLU A 704 -65.05 -1.85 27.82
N ASN A 705 -65.80 -2.95 27.72
CA ASN A 705 -67.19 -2.98 28.19
C ASN A 705 -67.21 -3.49 29.64
N ASN A 706 -67.25 -2.55 30.59
CA ASN A 706 -67.41 -2.85 32.01
C ASN A 706 -68.90 -2.99 32.35
N SER A 707 -69.33 -4.21 32.64
CA SER A 707 -70.65 -4.50 33.22
C SER A 707 -70.48 -4.64 34.74
N HIS A 708 -71.16 -3.81 35.51
CA HIS A 708 -71.19 -3.88 36.97
C HIS A 708 -72.63 -4.07 37.45
N GLY A 709 -72.85 -5.05 38.33
CA GLY A 709 -74.16 -5.34 38.91
C GLY A 709 -74.02 -5.84 40.35
N PHE A 710 -75.06 -5.62 41.16
CA PHE A 710 -75.08 -6.10 42.55
C PHE A 710 -75.84 -7.43 42.64
N ASP A 711 -75.16 -8.53 42.98
CA ASP A 711 -75.83 -9.79 43.35
C ASP A 711 -75.75 -9.98 44.87
N ASN A 712 -76.88 -9.72 45.54
CA ASN A 712 -77.01 -9.76 46.99
C ASN A 712 -77.02 -11.18 47.61
N ARG A 713 -76.60 -12.22 46.88
CA ARG A 713 -76.88 -13.61 47.30
C ARG A 713 -75.76 -14.38 48.01
N LYS A 714 -74.50 -13.91 48.16
CA LYS A 714 -73.46 -14.69 48.89
C LYS A 714 -72.09 -14.03 49.29
N GLY A 715 -71.98 -12.72 49.51
CA GLY A 715 -70.75 -12.12 50.07
C GLY A 715 -70.97 -10.78 50.78
N ASP A 716 -70.35 -10.57 51.94
CA ASP A 716 -70.55 -9.41 52.83
C ASP A 716 -69.30 -8.53 53.04
N LYS A 717 -68.16 -8.88 52.43
CA LYS A 717 -66.90 -8.13 52.54
C LYS A 717 -66.46 -7.55 51.19
N HIS A 718 -65.84 -6.36 51.24
CA HIS A 718 -65.13 -5.80 50.10
C HIS A 718 -63.88 -6.65 49.82
N VAL A 719 -63.65 -7.01 48.56
CA VAL A 719 -62.46 -7.77 48.15
C VAL A 719 -61.59 -6.83 47.32
N VAL A 720 -60.38 -6.62 47.79
CA VAL A 720 -59.32 -5.97 47.00
C VAL A 720 -58.40 -7.07 46.54
N GLY A 721 -58.11 -7.16 45.25
CA GLY A 721 -57.06 -8.01 44.68
C GLY A 721 -55.90 -7.14 44.23
N VAL A 722 -54.73 -7.27 44.87
CA VAL A 722 -53.52 -6.55 44.46
C VAL A 722 -52.67 -7.48 43.61
N PHE A 723 -52.59 -7.22 42.32
CA PHE A 723 -51.67 -7.92 41.42
C PHE A 723 -50.30 -7.23 41.46
N ARG A 724 -49.25 -7.98 41.76
CA ARG A 724 -47.85 -7.52 41.70
C ARG A 724 -47.13 -8.17 40.54
N TRP A 725 -46.15 -7.47 39.97
CA TRP A 725 -45.20 -8.10 39.07
C TRP A 725 -44.36 -9.14 39.82
N VAL A 726 -43.82 -10.12 39.12
CA VAL A 726 -42.88 -11.10 39.68
C VAL A 726 -41.49 -10.83 39.14
N ASP A 727 -40.49 -10.82 40.02
CA ASP A 727 -39.09 -10.68 39.63
C ASP A 727 -38.34 -11.99 39.90
N LYS A 728 -37.42 -12.37 39.00
CA LYS A 728 -36.54 -13.56 39.15
C LYS A 728 -35.25 -13.17 39.86
N ILE A 729 -34.82 -13.99 40.82
CA ILE A 729 -33.51 -13.88 41.45
C ILE A 729 -32.57 -14.94 40.86
N PHE A 730 -31.48 -14.46 40.26
CA PHE A 730 -30.41 -15.27 39.71
C PHE A 730 -29.17 -15.24 40.61
N LYS A 731 -28.48 -16.37 40.72
CA LYS A 731 -27.11 -16.46 41.28
C LYS A 731 -26.12 -16.50 40.13
N ASN A 732 -25.19 -15.54 40.14
CA ASN A 732 -24.08 -15.49 39.19
C ASN A 732 -22.79 -15.88 39.92
N GLN A 733 -22.05 -16.83 39.34
CA GLN A 733 -20.79 -17.33 39.86
C GLN A 733 -19.76 -17.38 38.73
N ILE A 734 -18.55 -16.87 39.00
CA ILE A 734 -17.44 -17.04 38.06
C ILE A 734 -16.85 -18.44 38.26
N ILE A 735 -16.65 -19.15 37.16
CA ILE A 735 -15.98 -20.44 37.11
C ILE A 735 -14.80 -20.34 36.16
N ASN A 736 -13.61 -20.69 36.65
CA ASN A 736 -12.46 -20.94 35.79
C ASN A 736 -12.72 -22.25 35.05
N TYR A 737 -12.80 -22.20 33.73
CA TYR A 737 -13.09 -23.38 32.91
C TYR A 737 -11.93 -23.74 31.97
N GLY A 738 -10.73 -23.26 32.29
CA GLY A 738 -9.54 -23.58 31.53
C GLY A 738 -8.49 -22.49 31.65
N LYS A 739 -7.25 -22.88 31.35
CA LYS A 739 -6.12 -21.98 31.20
C LYS A 739 -5.66 -22.04 29.75
N ARG A 740 -5.23 -20.90 29.22
CA ARG A 740 -4.63 -20.83 27.88
C ARG A 740 -3.27 -20.17 27.97
N LEU A 741 -2.33 -20.72 27.22
CA LEU A 741 -1.07 -20.03 26.96
C LEU A 741 -1.30 -18.94 25.90
N MET A 742 -0.79 -17.73 26.13
CA MET A 742 -0.92 -16.60 25.20
C MET A 742 0.42 -16.06 24.70
N PHE A 743 0.44 -15.67 23.44
CA PHE A 743 1.53 -14.94 22.80
C PHE A 743 1.03 -13.57 22.31
N GLU A 744 1.85 -12.56 22.54
CA GLU A 744 1.70 -11.20 22.01
C GLU A 744 2.66 -11.00 20.85
N PHE A 745 2.16 -10.38 19.78
CA PHE A 745 2.91 -10.00 18.59
C PHE A 745 2.77 -8.49 18.35
N ALA A 746 3.87 -7.81 18.08
CA ALA A 746 3.89 -6.41 17.66
C ALA A 746 4.04 -6.34 16.13
N VAL A 747 2.94 -6.10 15.42
CA VAL A 747 2.88 -6.10 13.95
C VAL A 747 2.94 -4.66 13.44
N PRO A 748 4.03 -4.21 12.78
CA PRO A 748 4.12 -2.88 12.22
C PRO A 748 3.21 -2.72 11.00
N GLN A 749 2.59 -1.54 10.86
CA GLN A 749 1.74 -1.14 9.73
C GLN A 749 0.86 -2.28 9.18
N PRO A 750 -0.11 -2.79 9.96
CA PRO A 750 -0.86 -4.01 9.62
C PRO A 750 -1.59 -3.93 8.27
N GLY A 751 -2.00 -2.72 7.83
CA GLY A 751 -2.61 -2.48 6.51
C GLY A 751 -1.65 -2.43 5.32
N LYS A 752 -0.33 -2.49 5.52
CA LYS A 752 0.67 -2.28 4.45
C LYS A 752 0.57 -3.29 3.31
N LEU A 753 0.41 -4.58 3.63
CA LEU A 753 0.25 -5.64 2.62
C LEU A 753 -1.01 -5.43 1.77
N HIS A 754 -2.07 -4.85 2.34
CA HIS A 754 -3.27 -4.52 1.57
C HIS A 754 -2.98 -3.41 0.57
N LYS A 755 -2.32 -2.34 1.00
CA LYS A 755 -1.91 -1.22 0.13
C LYS A 755 -1.04 -1.72 -1.03
N LEU A 756 -0.05 -2.56 -0.73
CA LEU A 756 0.84 -3.14 -1.75
C LEU A 756 0.10 -4.08 -2.73
N GLY A 757 -0.81 -4.92 -2.22
CA GLY A 757 -1.62 -5.79 -3.07
C GLY A 757 -2.62 -5.03 -3.95
N MET A 758 -3.15 -3.90 -3.46
CA MET A 758 -3.92 -2.97 -4.30
C MET A 758 -3.04 -2.36 -5.39
N SER A 759 -1.80 -1.98 -5.08
CA SER A 759 -0.87 -1.42 -6.07
C SER A 759 -0.37 -2.40 -7.13
N GLU A 760 -0.28 -3.70 -6.85
CA GLU A 760 0.05 -4.69 -7.88
C GLU A 760 -1.12 -4.92 -8.85
N ILE A 761 -2.37 -4.77 -8.39
CA ILE A 761 -3.57 -4.80 -9.25
C ILE A 761 -3.63 -3.53 -10.12
N GLU A 762 -3.10 -2.38 -9.65
CA GLU A 762 -2.94 -1.15 -10.44
C GLU A 762 -2.12 -1.37 -11.73
N GLN A 763 -1.18 -2.31 -11.72
CA GLN A 763 -0.31 -2.60 -12.88
C GLN A 763 -0.94 -3.56 -13.91
N GLN A 764 -2.03 -4.27 -13.57
CA GLN A 764 -2.58 -5.36 -14.40
C GLN A 764 -3.94 -5.06 -15.07
N GLY A 765 -4.51 -3.86 -14.95
CA GLY A 765 -5.62 -3.44 -15.82
C GLY A 765 -6.77 -2.60 -15.23
N GLY A 766 -6.53 -1.76 -14.22
CA GLY A 766 -7.51 -0.71 -13.85
C GLY A 766 -7.61 0.39 -14.93
N SER A 767 -8.76 1.06 -15.05
CA SER A 767 -8.91 2.24 -15.90
C SER A 767 -7.99 3.35 -15.39
N MET A 768 -6.83 3.53 -16.05
CA MET A 768 -5.90 4.63 -15.75
C MET A 768 -6.54 5.97 -16.16
N LEU A 769 -6.74 6.83 -15.18
CA LEU A 769 -7.15 8.22 -15.32
C LEU A 769 -5.91 9.11 -15.24
N ILE A 770 -5.42 9.56 -16.40
CA ILE A 770 -4.25 10.45 -16.47
C ILE A 770 -4.75 11.90 -16.40
N GLU A 771 -4.30 12.66 -15.39
CA GLU A 771 -4.60 14.09 -15.30
C GLU A 771 -3.96 14.86 -16.47
N PRO A 772 -4.72 15.67 -17.22
CA PRO A 772 -4.18 16.51 -18.29
C PRO A 772 -3.20 17.56 -17.76
N VAL A 773 -2.03 17.70 -18.40
CA VAL A 773 -0.95 18.60 -17.96
C VAL A 773 -1.20 20.06 -18.39
N ASP A 774 -1.45 20.98 -17.45
CA ASP A 774 -1.66 22.40 -17.76
C ASP A 774 -0.42 23.02 -18.44
N PRO A 775 -0.51 23.45 -19.73
CA PRO A 775 0.61 24.05 -20.46
C PRO A 775 1.23 25.26 -19.77
N ARG A 776 0.44 25.99 -18.97
CA ARG A 776 0.86 27.22 -18.30
C ARG A 776 1.72 26.95 -17.06
N LYS A 777 1.57 25.77 -16.46
CA LYS A 777 2.23 25.36 -15.21
C LYS A 777 3.27 24.26 -15.40
N SER A 778 3.30 23.62 -16.58
CA SER A 778 4.23 22.55 -16.93
C SER A 778 5.68 22.95 -16.71
N THR A 779 6.50 22.06 -16.15
CA THR A 779 7.96 22.25 -16.07
C THR A 779 8.65 21.93 -17.40
N THR A 780 8.02 21.09 -18.21
CA THR A 780 8.42 20.70 -19.57
C THR A 780 7.74 21.60 -20.60
N GLN A 781 8.51 22.23 -21.49
CA GLN A 781 8.00 23.09 -22.58
C GLN A 781 6.99 24.18 -22.12
N ASN A 782 7.24 24.78 -20.94
CA ASN A 782 6.32 25.74 -20.30
C ASN A 782 5.78 26.80 -21.27
N LEU A 783 4.46 26.88 -21.37
CA LEU A 783 3.72 27.82 -22.20
C LEU A 783 2.85 28.71 -21.31
N LYS A 784 3.50 29.55 -20.49
CA LYS A 784 2.81 30.46 -19.56
C LYS A 784 1.85 31.42 -20.26
N ASP A 785 2.26 31.95 -21.42
CA ASP A 785 1.50 32.87 -22.24
C ASP A 785 1.85 32.74 -23.73
N TYR A 786 1.08 33.42 -24.59
CA TYR A 786 1.22 33.36 -26.05
C TYR A 786 2.58 33.85 -26.56
N THR A 787 3.29 34.71 -25.81
CA THR A 787 4.59 35.25 -26.25
C THR A 787 5.69 34.18 -26.23
N MET A 788 5.51 33.15 -25.40
CA MET A 788 6.43 32.03 -25.27
C MET A 788 6.30 30.98 -26.37
N LEU A 789 5.31 31.12 -27.27
CA LEU A 789 5.05 30.17 -28.34
C LEU A 789 6.21 30.14 -29.36
N SER A 790 6.90 29.01 -29.42
CA SER A 790 7.95 28.66 -30.40
C SER A 790 7.54 27.41 -31.18
N ASP A 791 8.18 27.13 -32.31
CA ASP A 791 7.88 25.93 -33.12
C ASP A 791 8.00 24.63 -32.32
N THR A 792 8.99 24.54 -31.43
CA THR A 792 9.17 23.37 -30.54
C THR A 792 8.00 23.21 -29.57
N LYS A 793 7.56 24.29 -28.93
CA LYS A 793 6.42 24.26 -27.99
C LYS A 793 5.10 24.04 -28.71
N LEU A 794 4.95 24.61 -29.90
CA LEU A 794 3.80 24.39 -30.75
C LEU A 794 3.66 22.91 -31.06
N LYS A 795 4.70 22.28 -31.64
CA LYS A 795 4.70 20.84 -31.95
C LYS A 795 4.41 19.99 -30.72
N TYR A 796 5.05 20.30 -29.59
CA TYR A 796 4.84 19.57 -28.34
C TYR A 796 3.37 19.60 -27.89
N TRP A 797 2.79 20.80 -27.72
CA TRP A 797 1.44 20.95 -27.20
C TRP A 797 0.35 20.60 -28.21
N SER A 798 0.60 20.83 -29.51
CA SER A 798 -0.33 20.42 -30.57
C SER A 798 -0.42 18.89 -30.68
N SER A 799 0.70 18.19 -30.54
CA SER A 799 0.70 16.71 -30.52
C SER A 799 0.06 16.17 -29.25
N LYS A 800 0.40 16.74 -28.07
CA LYS A 800 -0.12 16.27 -26.78
C LYS A 800 -1.63 16.41 -26.65
N TYR A 801 -2.21 17.50 -27.15
CA TYR A 801 -3.65 17.76 -27.11
C TYR A 801 -4.37 17.49 -28.44
N ASN A 802 -3.66 16.94 -29.44
CA ASN A 802 -4.17 16.69 -30.79
C ASN A 802 -4.88 17.93 -31.41
N VAL A 803 -4.26 19.10 -31.27
CA VAL A 803 -4.80 20.38 -31.76
C VAL A 803 -4.35 20.60 -33.20
N GLY A 804 -5.31 20.71 -34.11
CA GLY A 804 -5.05 21.16 -35.48
C GLY A 804 -4.78 22.66 -35.49
N VAL A 805 -3.55 23.06 -35.83
CA VAL A 805 -3.15 24.47 -35.87
C VAL A 805 -2.71 24.86 -37.28
N GLU A 806 -3.16 26.02 -37.75
CA GLU A 806 -2.69 26.56 -39.03
C GLU A 806 -1.22 26.99 -38.92
N GLY A 807 -0.43 26.60 -39.92
CA GLY A 807 1.00 26.92 -39.98
C GLY A 807 1.22 28.43 -40.07
N LEU A 808 2.21 28.91 -39.33
CA LEU A 808 2.60 30.31 -39.35
C LEU A 808 3.00 30.73 -40.78
N GLU A 809 2.33 31.74 -41.33
CA GLU A 809 2.59 32.21 -42.70
C GLU A 809 4.06 32.63 -42.91
N LYS A 810 4.56 32.50 -44.15
CA LYS A 810 5.98 32.76 -44.48
C LYS A 810 6.44 34.14 -44.00
N GLN A 811 7.66 34.21 -43.45
CA GLN A 811 8.20 35.48 -42.95
C GLN A 811 8.31 36.56 -44.04
N THR A 812 8.60 36.15 -45.28
CA THR A 812 8.76 37.04 -46.43
C THR A 812 8.06 36.44 -47.65
N ILE A 813 7.31 37.27 -48.38
CA ILE A 813 6.69 36.94 -49.66
C ILE A 813 7.15 37.92 -50.74
N ARG A 814 7.13 37.48 -52.00
CA ARG A 814 7.46 38.32 -53.16
C ARG A 814 6.25 38.44 -54.07
N LEU A 815 5.87 39.67 -54.37
CA LEU A 815 4.73 40.01 -55.21
C LEU A 815 5.25 40.77 -56.43
N SER A 816 4.88 40.35 -57.63
CA SER A 816 5.36 40.99 -58.86
C SER A 816 4.23 41.57 -59.69
N LYS A 817 4.53 42.66 -60.40
CA LYS A 817 3.64 43.23 -61.41
C LYS A 817 4.43 43.81 -62.57
N ALA A 818 4.00 43.49 -63.78
CA ALA A 818 4.53 44.04 -65.00
C ALA A 818 3.79 45.32 -65.39
N PHE A 819 4.54 46.28 -65.92
CA PHE A 819 4.06 47.55 -66.44
C PHE A 819 4.58 47.71 -67.86
N ASN A 820 3.73 48.24 -68.75
CA ASN A 820 4.07 48.49 -70.14
C ASN A 820 3.55 49.88 -70.52
N LEU A 821 4.44 50.71 -71.06
CA LEU A 821 4.12 51.99 -71.67
C LEU A 821 4.31 51.87 -73.18
N GLN A 822 3.27 52.22 -73.93
CA GLN A 822 3.29 52.38 -75.37
C GLN A 822 2.74 53.76 -75.73
N PHE A 823 3.37 54.41 -76.71
CA PHE A 823 2.94 55.70 -77.22
C PHE A 823 1.77 55.50 -78.18
N GLN A 824 0.80 56.42 -78.17
CA GLN A 824 -0.38 56.32 -79.03
C GLN A 824 -0.14 56.94 -80.42
N ASP A 825 0.75 57.94 -80.53
CA ASP A 825 1.07 58.64 -81.79
C ASP A 825 2.52 59.19 -81.78
N ASN A 826 3.11 59.38 -82.97
CA ASN A 826 4.50 59.83 -83.19
C ASN A 826 4.79 61.31 -82.79
N GLU A 827 3.79 62.08 -82.33
CA GLU A 827 3.94 63.49 -81.92
C GLU A 827 4.06 63.69 -80.39
N GLN A 828 4.00 62.61 -79.60
CA GLN A 828 4.09 62.68 -78.13
C GLN A 828 5.55 62.62 -77.65
N GLU A 829 5.98 63.63 -76.88
CA GLU A 829 7.33 63.69 -76.28
C GLU A 829 7.49 62.83 -75.01
N GLY A 830 6.40 62.30 -74.44
CA GLY A 830 6.43 61.46 -73.23
C GLY A 830 5.11 60.74 -72.93
N SER A 831 5.16 59.74 -72.06
CA SER A 831 4.00 58.96 -71.60
C SER A 831 4.09 58.66 -70.10
N SER A 832 2.98 58.35 -69.45
CA SER A 832 2.97 57.95 -68.03
C SER A 832 2.03 56.77 -67.79
N ILE A 833 2.38 55.98 -66.77
CA ILE A 833 1.56 54.88 -66.27
C ILE A 833 1.50 54.96 -64.76
N GLU A 834 0.33 54.61 -64.22
CA GLU A 834 0.14 54.40 -62.80
C GLU A 834 -0.44 53.00 -62.55
N GLY A 835 -0.15 52.47 -61.38
CA GLY A 835 -0.75 51.27 -60.87
C GLY A 835 -0.23 50.95 -59.49
N GLY A 836 -0.30 49.68 -59.13
CA GLY A 836 0.21 49.24 -57.84
C GLY A 836 0.13 47.73 -57.67
N ILE A 837 0.85 47.26 -56.67
CA ILE A 837 0.89 45.87 -56.22
C ILE A 837 0.02 45.78 -54.98
N GLU A 838 -1.03 44.96 -55.03
CA GLU A 838 -1.87 44.67 -53.86
C GLU A 838 -1.06 43.82 -52.89
N ILE A 839 -0.93 44.27 -51.64
CA ILE A 839 -0.20 43.60 -50.57
C ILE A 839 -1.23 42.85 -49.71
N PRO A 840 -1.10 41.52 -49.52
CA PRO A 840 -1.98 40.75 -48.66
C PRO A 840 -2.06 41.33 -47.24
N GLU A 841 -3.21 41.12 -46.59
CA GLU A 841 -3.39 41.48 -45.18
C GLU A 841 -2.31 40.81 -44.31
N GLY A 842 -1.80 41.52 -43.32
CA GLY A 842 -0.74 41.01 -42.44
C GLY A 842 0.69 41.17 -42.98
N TYR A 843 0.89 41.71 -44.18
CA TYR A 843 2.22 42.00 -44.76
C TYR A 843 2.47 43.49 -44.99
N GLU A 844 3.75 43.86 -44.99
CA GLU A 844 4.22 45.21 -45.34
C GLU A 844 5.39 45.16 -46.31
N ALA A 845 5.36 46.00 -47.35
CA ALA A 845 6.45 46.10 -48.32
C ALA A 845 7.62 46.89 -47.74
N LYS A 846 8.82 46.28 -47.73
CA LYS A 846 10.06 46.93 -47.24
C LYS A 846 11.08 47.18 -48.34
N LYS A 847 11.09 46.34 -49.37
CA LYS A 847 11.98 46.50 -50.53
C LYS A 847 11.20 46.30 -51.81
N ALA A 848 11.72 46.89 -52.88
CA ALA A 848 11.25 46.59 -54.22
C ALA A 848 12.44 46.45 -55.19
N TYR A 849 12.29 45.53 -56.13
CA TYR A 849 13.23 45.33 -57.22
C TYR A 849 12.54 45.75 -58.51
N VAL A 850 13.17 46.63 -59.27
CA VAL A 850 12.66 47.12 -60.54
C VAL A 850 13.62 46.68 -61.63
N ALA A 851 13.13 45.90 -62.59
CA ALA A 851 13.92 45.47 -63.74
C ALA A 851 13.11 45.73 -65.00
N GLY A 852 13.70 46.34 -66.01
CA GLY A 852 12.96 46.73 -67.21
C GLY A 852 13.84 47.14 -68.36
N SER A 853 13.18 47.50 -69.46
CA SER A 853 13.82 48.03 -70.65
C SER A 853 13.01 49.19 -71.22
N PHE A 854 13.68 50.06 -71.98
CA PHE A 854 13.00 51.04 -72.80
C PHE A 854 13.72 51.22 -74.14
N TYR A 855 12.93 51.37 -75.19
CA TYR A 855 13.37 51.60 -76.56
C TYR A 855 13.02 53.03 -76.97
N HIS A 856 13.77 53.62 -77.90
CA HIS A 856 13.53 54.96 -78.43
C HIS A 856 13.79 54.99 -79.95
N HIS A 857 13.31 56.03 -80.64
CA HIS A 857 13.73 56.35 -82.02
C HIS A 857 14.81 57.44 -82.01
N GLY A 858 15.86 57.34 -82.83
CA GLY A 858 16.78 58.46 -83.12
C GLY A 858 17.89 58.79 -82.09
N GLY A 859 18.82 59.64 -82.50
CA GLY A 859 20.10 59.95 -81.83
C GLY A 859 20.11 61.15 -80.88
N HIS A 860 18.99 61.51 -80.25
CA HIS A 860 18.93 62.64 -79.30
C HIS A 860 19.41 62.27 -77.89
N ASN A 861 20.05 63.22 -77.21
CA ASN A 861 20.78 63.06 -75.94
C ASN A 861 19.93 63.32 -74.67
N HIS A 862 18.59 63.24 -74.73
CA HIS A 862 17.73 63.57 -73.58
C HIS A 862 16.65 62.50 -73.29
N LYS A 863 17.04 61.23 -73.19
CA LYS A 863 16.10 60.13 -72.88
C LYS A 863 16.04 59.89 -71.38
N HIS A 864 14.83 59.80 -70.85
CA HIS A 864 14.65 59.70 -69.42
C HIS A 864 13.41 58.91 -69.03
N MET A 865 13.57 58.00 -68.08
CA MET A 865 12.44 57.37 -67.37
C MET A 865 12.54 57.69 -65.89
N ILE A 866 11.43 58.11 -65.31
CA ILE A 866 11.27 58.28 -63.86
C ILE A 866 10.33 57.19 -63.40
N ILE A 867 10.77 56.39 -62.43
CA ILE A 867 9.94 55.37 -61.78
C ILE A 867 9.83 55.74 -60.31
N SER A 868 8.60 55.83 -59.83
CA SER A 868 8.28 56.00 -58.42
C SER A 868 7.64 54.73 -57.90
N VAL A 869 8.17 54.20 -56.81
CA VAL A 869 7.61 53.06 -56.08
C VAL A 869 7.44 53.49 -54.62
N GLY A 870 6.20 53.56 -54.15
CA GLY A 870 5.87 54.18 -52.87
C GLY A 870 6.30 55.65 -52.83
N ASN A 871 7.14 56.02 -51.87
CA ASN A 871 7.69 57.37 -51.73
C ASN A 871 9.10 57.52 -52.33
N GLN A 872 9.64 56.48 -52.97
CA GLN A 872 10.97 56.48 -53.56
C GLN A 872 10.87 56.70 -55.05
N THR A 873 11.66 57.64 -55.58
CA THR A 873 11.69 57.95 -57.01
C THR A 873 13.11 57.74 -57.54
N THR A 874 13.23 56.97 -58.61
CA THR A 874 14.49 56.71 -59.30
C THR A 874 14.39 57.17 -60.74
N SER A 875 15.44 57.85 -61.18
CA SER A 875 15.63 58.27 -62.54
C SER A 875 16.57 57.31 -63.28
N ILE A 876 16.23 56.96 -64.52
CA ILE A 876 17.01 56.10 -65.41
C ILE A 876 17.42 56.92 -66.64
N GLY A 877 18.72 56.99 -66.94
CA GLY A 877 19.30 57.85 -67.99
C GLY A 877 20.21 57.14 -69.01
N ASN A 878 20.00 57.53 -70.27
CA ASN A 878 20.87 57.69 -71.45
C ASN A 878 21.86 56.65 -72.03
N ASN A 879 22.10 55.44 -71.53
CA ASN A 879 22.97 54.50 -72.30
C ASN A 879 22.64 53.00 -72.24
N THR A 880 21.59 52.57 -71.56
CA THR A 880 21.23 51.14 -71.51
C THR A 880 19.77 50.93 -71.87
N SER A 881 19.53 50.06 -72.85
CA SER A 881 18.18 49.61 -73.23
C SER A 881 17.54 48.77 -72.12
N ALA A 882 18.32 48.17 -71.21
CA ALA A 882 17.85 47.47 -70.01
C ALA A 882 18.37 48.14 -68.72
N PHE A 883 17.65 48.01 -67.62
CA PHE A 883 18.03 48.54 -66.32
C PHE A 883 17.53 47.64 -65.18
N GLU A 884 18.28 47.66 -64.08
CA GLU A 884 17.89 47.06 -62.80
C GLU A 884 18.15 48.06 -61.67
N LYS A 885 17.18 48.18 -60.76
CA LYS A 885 17.25 49.05 -59.60
C LYS A 885 16.65 48.37 -58.39
N THR A 886 17.33 48.49 -57.27
CA THR A 886 16.85 48.03 -55.97
C THR A 886 16.49 49.20 -55.09
N ILE A 887 15.29 49.18 -54.56
CA ILE A 887 14.80 50.12 -53.56
C ILE A 887 14.91 49.43 -52.22
N TYR A 888 15.94 49.81 -51.44
CA TYR A 888 16.32 49.13 -50.21
C TYR A 888 15.46 49.50 -48.99
N SER A 889 14.69 50.60 -49.06
CA SER A 889 13.91 51.10 -47.93
C SER A 889 12.60 51.72 -48.40
N LEU A 890 11.50 50.99 -48.20
CA LEU A 890 10.13 51.49 -48.27
C LEU A 890 9.60 51.71 -46.85
N PRO A 891 8.72 52.71 -46.62
CA PRO A 891 8.20 53.04 -45.30
C PRO A 891 7.10 52.07 -44.85
N SER A 892 7.41 50.76 -44.79
CA SER A 892 6.50 49.69 -44.33
C SER A 892 5.08 49.84 -44.88
N ILE A 893 4.96 49.93 -46.21
CA ILE A 893 3.69 50.22 -46.89
C ILE A 893 2.76 48.99 -46.78
N LYS A 894 1.51 49.21 -46.34
CA LYS A 894 0.48 48.17 -46.18
C LYS A 894 -0.61 48.32 -47.25
N ASN A 895 -1.37 47.26 -47.50
CA ASN A 895 -2.49 47.15 -48.46
C ASN A 895 -2.11 47.29 -49.94
N LYS A 896 -1.42 48.37 -50.33
CA LYS A 896 -1.10 48.63 -51.74
C LYS A 896 0.20 49.42 -51.89
N LEU A 897 1.15 48.85 -52.62
CA LEU A 897 2.35 49.55 -53.06
C LEU A 897 2.05 50.28 -54.37
N ALA A 898 1.93 51.61 -54.30
CA ALA A 898 1.76 52.45 -55.48
C ALA A 898 3.02 52.42 -56.35
N VAL A 899 2.85 52.29 -57.66
CA VAL A 899 3.90 52.34 -58.66
C VAL A 899 3.46 53.27 -59.77
N SER A 900 4.28 54.25 -60.13
CA SER A 900 4.06 55.10 -61.28
C SER A 900 5.35 55.27 -62.05
N ALA A 901 5.25 55.43 -63.37
CA ALA A 901 6.40 55.79 -64.17
C ALA A 901 6.02 56.80 -65.24
N SER A 902 6.97 57.65 -65.60
CA SER A 902 6.85 58.59 -66.71
C SER A 902 8.10 58.54 -67.56
N THR A 903 7.93 58.59 -68.87
CA THR A 903 9.02 58.58 -69.83
C THR A 903 9.03 59.86 -70.65
N TYR A 904 10.21 60.22 -71.15
CA TYR A 904 10.44 61.31 -72.09
C TYR A 904 11.39 60.83 -73.19
N ASP A 905 11.01 61.07 -74.45
CA ASP A 905 11.75 60.66 -75.67
C ASP A 905 12.01 59.13 -75.75
N THR A 906 10.97 58.33 -75.53
CA THR A 906 10.99 56.85 -75.62
C THR A 906 9.86 56.36 -76.54
N LEU A 907 9.99 55.19 -77.18
CA LEU A 907 8.98 54.57 -78.04
C LEU A 907 8.13 53.54 -77.29
N THR A 908 8.77 52.71 -76.47
CA THR A 908 8.10 51.75 -75.60
C THR A 908 8.97 51.49 -74.38
N SER A 909 8.34 51.28 -73.23
CA SER A 909 9.03 50.84 -72.03
C SER A 909 8.26 49.71 -71.37
N ASN A 910 8.97 48.69 -70.94
CA ASN A 910 8.43 47.66 -70.06
C ASN A 910 9.26 47.59 -68.79
N PHE A 911 8.62 47.33 -67.66
CA PHE A 911 9.35 47.06 -66.43
C PHE A 911 8.51 46.22 -65.49
N ASN A 912 9.20 45.39 -64.71
CA ASN A 912 8.63 44.59 -63.65
C ASN A 912 9.03 45.20 -62.31
N VAL A 913 8.07 45.29 -61.40
CA VAL A 913 8.33 45.61 -60.01
C VAL A 913 8.04 44.36 -59.18
N VAL A 914 9.03 43.91 -58.41
CA VAL A 914 8.89 42.83 -57.43
C VAL A 914 8.99 43.45 -56.04
N ALA A 915 7.88 43.49 -55.30
CA ALA A 915 7.85 43.90 -53.91
C ALA A 915 8.21 42.72 -53.00
N GLU A 916 9.20 42.91 -52.14
CA GLU A 916 9.51 42.00 -51.03
C GLU A 916 8.79 42.51 -49.79
N CYS A 917 7.84 41.71 -49.31
CA CYS A 917 6.96 42.05 -48.20
C CYS A 917 7.25 41.13 -47.01
N ASP A 918 7.38 41.73 -45.83
CA ASP A 918 7.57 41.00 -44.58
C ASP A 918 6.24 40.89 -43.82
N ARG A 919 6.03 39.76 -43.13
CA ARG A 919 4.91 39.62 -42.19
C ARG A 919 5.05 40.63 -41.06
N THR A 920 3.96 41.33 -40.78
CA THR A 920 3.84 42.31 -39.70
C THR A 920 3.94 41.66 -38.32
N LEU A 921 4.34 42.45 -37.30
CA LEU A 921 4.39 41.97 -35.93
C LEU A 921 2.99 41.68 -35.38
N GLU A 922 1.99 42.47 -35.79
CA GLU A 922 0.59 42.31 -35.38
C GLU A 922 0.02 40.97 -35.87
N ALA A 923 0.27 40.59 -37.14
CA ALA A 923 -0.15 39.30 -37.68
C ALA A 923 0.50 38.12 -36.92
N LYS A 924 1.79 38.24 -36.57
CA LYS A 924 2.48 37.24 -35.75
C LYS A 924 1.85 37.11 -34.36
N GLN A 925 1.59 38.23 -33.68
CA GLN A 925 1.01 38.23 -32.34
C GLN A 925 -0.42 37.67 -32.33
N LYS A 926 -1.22 38.02 -33.35
CA LYS A 926 -2.57 37.48 -33.53
C LYS A 926 -2.55 35.96 -33.66
N TRP A 927 -1.70 35.42 -34.54
CA TRP A 927 -1.52 33.98 -34.68
C TRP A 927 -1.05 33.31 -33.38
N GLN A 928 -0.11 33.93 -32.65
CA GLN A 928 0.34 33.42 -31.35
C GLN A 928 -0.80 33.34 -30.33
N GLN A 929 -1.66 34.35 -30.27
CA GLN A 929 -2.81 34.39 -29.37
C GLN A 929 -3.86 33.34 -29.73
N GLU A 930 -4.20 33.22 -31.01
CA GLU A 930 -5.18 32.24 -31.51
C GLU A 930 -4.69 30.81 -31.28
N THR A 931 -3.42 30.54 -31.55
CA THR A 931 -2.78 29.23 -31.32
C THR A 931 -2.70 28.88 -29.84
N PHE A 932 -2.25 29.83 -29.01
CA PHE A 932 -2.21 29.66 -27.56
C PHE A 932 -3.61 29.34 -27.02
N LYS A 933 -4.62 30.08 -27.45
CA LYS A 933 -6.01 29.84 -27.07
C LYS A 933 -6.46 28.43 -27.47
N ALA A 934 -6.20 27.99 -28.70
CA ALA A 934 -6.58 26.66 -29.16
C ALA A 934 -5.95 25.53 -28.32
N ILE A 935 -4.68 25.68 -27.94
CA ILE A 935 -3.98 24.74 -27.05
C ILE A 935 -4.61 24.71 -25.65
N ILE A 936 -4.91 25.89 -25.07
CA ILE A 936 -5.51 25.98 -23.73
C ILE A 936 -6.95 25.46 -23.73
N ASP A 937 -7.75 25.78 -24.74
CA ASP A 937 -9.13 25.28 -24.88
C ASP A 937 -9.14 23.74 -24.95
N ALA A 938 -8.23 23.12 -25.72
CA ALA A 938 -8.11 21.67 -25.80
C ALA A 938 -7.65 21.02 -24.48
N TYR A 939 -6.78 21.70 -23.72
CA TYR A 939 -6.45 21.30 -22.34
C TYR A 939 -7.68 21.36 -21.43
N GLU A 940 -8.48 22.42 -21.50
CA GLU A 940 -9.69 22.58 -20.67
C GLU A 940 -10.74 21.50 -20.99
N ASP A 941 -10.90 21.13 -22.27
CA ASP A 941 -11.77 20.02 -22.70
C ASP A 941 -11.28 18.66 -22.18
N ALA A 942 -9.96 18.41 -22.25
CA ALA A 942 -9.36 17.21 -21.68
C ALA A 942 -9.55 17.15 -20.16
N LEU A 943 -9.39 18.28 -19.47
CA LEU A 943 -9.59 18.39 -18.03
C LEU A 943 -11.05 18.14 -17.63
N ALA A 944 -12.00 18.65 -18.41
CA ALA A 944 -13.42 18.37 -18.20
C ALA A 944 -13.72 16.87 -18.33
N THR A 945 -13.23 16.23 -19.40
CA THR A 945 -13.38 14.78 -19.63
C THR A 945 -12.77 13.95 -18.49
N TYR A 946 -11.59 14.34 -18.01
CA TYR A 946 -10.94 13.72 -16.86
C TYR A 946 -11.78 13.84 -15.59
N ASN A 947 -12.30 15.04 -15.28
CA ASN A 947 -13.11 15.29 -14.09
C ASN A 947 -14.44 14.52 -14.12
N GLU A 948 -15.07 14.38 -15.29
CA GLU A 948 -16.28 13.57 -15.47
C GLU A 948 -16.01 12.10 -15.16
N ARG A 949 -14.98 11.50 -15.76
CA ARG A 949 -14.62 10.11 -15.49
C ARG A 949 -14.19 9.90 -14.03
N LEU A 950 -13.46 10.85 -13.44
CA LEU A 950 -13.11 10.84 -12.02
C LEU A 950 -14.36 10.81 -11.13
N ALA A 951 -15.42 11.55 -11.49
CA ALA A 951 -16.68 11.55 -10.77
C ALA A 951 -17.47 10.24 -10.95
N GLU A 952 -17.50 9.66 -12.16
CA GLU A 952 -18.13 8.36 -12.45
C GLU A 952 -17.48 7.21 -11.67
N GLU A 953 -16.15 7.18 -11.65
CA GLU A 953 -15.38 6.18 -10.91
C GLU A 953 -15.59 6.32 -9.40
N LYS A 954 -15.55 7.55 -8.85
CA LYS A 954 -15.91 7.81 -7.45
C LYS A 954 -17.34 7.36 -7.10
N ALA A 955 -18.29 7.51 -8.02
CA ALA A 955 -19.68 7.05 -7.82
C ALA A 955 -19.79 5.52 -7.77
N THR A 956 -19.03 4.81 -8.61
CA THR A 956 -18.95 3.33 -8.60
C THR A 956 -18.36 2.82 -7.29
N GLY A 957 -17.44 3.57 -6.69
CA GLY A 957 -16.80 3.24 -5.41
C GLY A 957 -17.76 3.24 -4.25
N ILE A 958 -18.75 4.13 -4.26
CA ILE A 958 -19.77 4.22 -3.23
C ILE A 958 -20.64 2.95 -3.21
N GLN A 959 -20.86 2.29 -4.35
CA GLN A 959 -21.61 1.02 -4.42
C GLN A 959 -20.81 -0.17 -3.88
N ILE A 960 -19.49 -0.25 -4.14
CA ILE A 960 -18.64 -1.34 -3.64
C ILE A 960 -18.31 -1.16 -2.15
N LYS A 961 -18.20 0.09 -1.67
CA LYS A 961 -18.06 0.46 -0.24
C LYS A 961 -19.28 0.14 0.64
N GLY A 962 -20.37 -0.35 0.04
CA GLY A 962 -21.49 -0.95 0.76
C GLY A 962 -21.29 -2.43 1.12
N THR A 963 -20.07 -2.97 0.97
CA THR A 963 -19.78 -4.38 1.24
C THR A 963 -19.97 -4.75 2.72
N ASN A 964 -20.38 -6.00 2.90
CA ASN A 964 -20.66 -6.65 4.18
C ASN A 964 -19.48 -6.47 5.16
N PRO A 965 -19.67 -5.88 6.35
CA PRO A 965 -18.64 -5.74 7.39
C PRO A 965 -17.90 -7.05 7.73
N GLY A 966 -18.55 -8.21 7.55
CA GLY A 966 -17.93 -9.52 7.72
C GLY A 966 -16.71 -9.76 6.81
N PHE A 967 -16.71 -9.22 5.59
CA PHE A 967 -15.57 -9.33 4.67
C PHE A 967 -14.32 -8.64 5.23
N TYR A 968 -14.47 -7.43 5.78
CA TYR A 968 -13.35 -6.70 6.39
C TYR A 968 -12.80 -7.44 7.62
N ARG A 969 -13.66 -8.04 8.45
CA ARG A 969 -13.22 -8.82 9.61
C ARG A 969 -12.39 -10.05 9.19
N GLU A 970 -12.83 -10.79 8.18
CA GLU A 970 -12.08 -11.94 7.65
C GLU A 970 -10.72 -11.53 7.08
N PHE A 971 -10.69 -10.40 6.38
CA PHE A 971 -9.45 -9.87 5.80
C PHE A 971 -8.43 -9.46 6.87
N GLU A 972 -8.86 -8.66 7.85
CA GLU A 972 -8.00 -8.23 8.96
C GLU A 972 -7.42 -9.45 9.70
N ASN A 973 -8.24 -10.46 9.98
CA ASN A 973 -7.79 -11.72 10.59
C ASN A 973 -6.71 -12.39 9.74
N LYS A 974 -6.93 -12.52 8.43
CA LYS A 974 -5.99 -13.19 7.51
C LYS A 974 -4.64 -12.49 7.45
N ILE A 975 -4.61 -11.16 7.38
CA ILE A 975 -3.38 -10.38 7.31
C ILE A 975 -2.64 -10.41 8.65
N LEU A 976 -3.34 -10.21 9.77
CA LEU A 976 -2.72 -10.29 11.09
C LEU A 976 -2.18 -11.69 11.38
N ARG A 977 -2.94 -12.75 11.03
CA ARG A 977 -2.49 -14.15 11.12
C ARG A 977 -1.19 -14.37 10.35
N LYS A 978 -1.14 -13.97 9.08
CA LYS A 978 0.05 -14.12 8.23
C LYS A 978 1.25 -13.40 8.85
N ASN A 979 1.04 -12.18 9.36
CA ASN A 979 2.12 -11.41 10.02
C ASN A 979 2.54 -12.04 11.34
N CYS A 980 1.64 -12.59 12.16
CA CYS A 980 2.02 -13.29 13.39
C CYS A 980 2.84 -14.56 13.09
N ILE A 981 2.42 -15.35 12.10
CA ILE A 981 3.15 -16.55 11.68
C ILE A 981 4.56 -16.21 11.20
N SER A 982 4.80 -15.04 10.58
CA SER A 982 6.16 -14.67 10.13
C SER A 982 7.17 -14.50 11.26
N TYR A 983 6.74 -14.29 12.51
CA TYR A 983 7.64 -14.27 13.66
C TYR A 983 7.97 -15.68 14.18
N LEU A 984 7.17 -16.68 13.79
CA LEU A 984 7.31 -18.06 14.27
C LEU A 984 8.08 -18.93 13.29
N ILE A 985 8.44 -18.45 12.10
CA ILE A 985 9.02 -19.26 11.01
C ILE A 985 10.25 -18.60 10.39
N ASP A 986 11.02 -19.37 9.61
CA ASP A 986 12.12 -18.82 8.81
C ASP A 986 11.57 -17.99 7.64
N GLN A 987 11.97 -16.73 7.56
CA GLN A 987 11.53 -15.80 6.54
C GLN A 987 12.31 -15.95 5.22
N ASN A 988 13.40 -16.72 5.20
CA ASN A 988 14.15 -17.00 3.97
C ASN A 988 13.28 -17.81 2.99
N PRO A 989 13.03 -17.31 1.75
CA PRO A 989 12.20 -18.00 0.77
C PRO A 989 12.70 -19.39 0.36
N SER A 990 13.99 -19.68 0.58
CA SER A 990 14.62 -20.97 0.27
C SER A 990 14.57 -21.95 1.45
N ALA A 991 14.10 -21.53 2.63
CA ALA A 991 14.00 -22.39 3.81
C ALA A 991 12.93 -23.47 3.63
N GLN A 992 13.13 -24.61 4.30
CA GLN A 992 12.17 -25.72 4.22
C GLN A 992 10.82 -25.39 4.86
N ASN A 993 10.85 -24.61 5.95
CA ASN A 993 9.71 -24.24 6.80
C ASN A 993 9.42 -22.74 6.69
N THR A 994 8.94 -22.31 5.51
CA THR A 994 8.55 -20.92 5.21
C THR A 994 7.21 -20.87 4.46
N TYR A 995 6.63 -19.69 4.25
CA TYR A 995 5.45 -19.51 3.38
C TYR A 995 5.86 -19.31 1.91
N GLY A 996 4.97 -19.59 0.95
CA GLY A 996 5.22 -19.29 -0.47
C GLY A 996 6.21 -20.24 -1.18
N LYS A 997 6.29 -21.49 -0.73
CA LYS A 997 7.27 -22.48 -1.20
C LYS A 997 7.12 -22.80 -2.70
N SER A 998 8.18 -22.55 -3.47
CA SER A 998 8.16 -22.62 -4.95
C SER A 998 8.31 -24.03 -5.54
N ASN A 999 8.86 -24.99 -4.77
CA ASN A 999 9.13 -26.36 -5.24
C ASN A 999 7.96 -27.35 -5.00
N LEU A 1000 6.76 -26.85 -4.66
CA LEU A 1000 5.57 -27.69 -4.45
C LEU A 1000 4.95 -28.19 -5.76
N PHE A 1001 5.37 -27.65 -6.91
CA PHE A 1001 4.82 -27.97 -8.22
C PHE A 1001 5.91 -28.37 -9.23
N THR A 1002 5.54 -29.15 -10.24
CA THR A 1002 6.35 -29.45 -11.43
C THR A 1002 5.61 -29.09 -12.70
N THR A 1003 6.35 -28.96 -13.80
CA THR A 1003 5.76 -28.83 -15.13
C THR A 1003 5.89 -30.14 -15.90
N THR A 1004 4.76 -30.70 -16.33
CA THR A 1004 4.73 -31.89 -17.18
C THR A 1004 5.13 -31.51 -18.61
N GLY A 1005 6.14 -32.17 -19.18
CA GLY A 1005 6.56 -32.00 -20.58
C GLY A 1005 7.57 -30.87 -20.86
N GLY A 1006 8.03 -30.14 -19.84
CA GLY A 1006 8.99 -29.03 -19.97
C GLY A 1006 8.37 -27.74 -20.53
N GLY A 1007 8.85 -26.58 -20.06
CA GLY A 1007 8.35 -25.26 -20.45
C GLY A 1007 7.81 -24.43 -19.26
N ALA A 1008 7.29 -23.24 -19.56
CA ALA A 1008 6.71 -22.34 -18.56
C ALA A 1008 5.46 -22.96 -17.92
N ALA A 1009 5.23 -22.64 -16.63
CA ALA A 1009 4.07 -23.09 -15.90
C ALA A 1009 2.78 -22.49 -16.46
N THR A 1010 1.81 -23.35 -16.75
CA THR A 1010 0.45 -23.03 -17.20
C THR A 1010 -0.54 -23.84 -16.37
N PHE A 1011 -1.80 -23.43 -16.35
CA PHE A 1011 -2.85 -24.17 -15.65
C PHE A 1011 -2.97 -25.63 -16.13
N GLY A 1012 -2.62 -25.91 -17.39
CA GLY A 1012 -2.76 -27.25 -17.98
C GLY A 1012 -1.56 -28.18 -17.82
N ASN A 1013 -0.39 -27.67 -17.42
CA ASN A 1013 0.85 -28.48 -17.30
C ASN A 1013 1.47 -28.41 -15.89
N LEU A 1014 0.82 -27.77 -14.92
CA LEU A 1014 1.29 -27.69 -13.54
C LEU A 1014 0.75 -28.87 -12.71
N GLU A 1015 1.63 -29.67 -12.14
CA GLU A 1015 1.28 -30.79 -11.27
C GLU A 1015 1.91 -30.64 -9.87
N VAL A 1016 1.29 -31.23 -8.84
CA VAL A 1016 1.83 -31.19 -7.47
C VAL A 1016 2.95 -32.21 -7.30
N ASN A 1017 4.05 -31.79 -6.67
CA ASN A 1017 5.14 -32.66 -6.24
C ASN A 1017 4.72 -33.55 -5.05
N VAL A 1018 4.19 -34.75 -5.30
CA VAL A 1018 3.80 -35.69 -4.23
C VAL A 1018 5.04 -36.47 -3.74
N ASN A 1019 5.69 -35.98 -2.68
CA ASN A 1019 6.87 -36.60 -2.06
C ASN A 1019 6.94 -36.35 -0.54
N GLN A 1020 7.95 -36.91 0.14
CA GLN A 1020 8.13 -36.73 1.58
C GLN A 1020 8.28 -35.26 2.00
N ALA A 1021 8.82 -34.39 1.14
CA ALA A 1021 8.95 -32.97 1.44
C ALA A 1021 7.58 -32.25 1.46
N LEU A 1022 6.62 -32.71 0.66
CA LEU A 1022 5.23 -32.24 0.72
C LEU A 1022 4.57 -32.66 2.04
N ASP A 1023 4.75 -33.90 2.49
CA ASP A 1023 4.20 -34.38 3.76
C ASP A 1023 4.78 -33.62 4.97
N SER A 1024 6.10 -33.42 5.00
CA SER A 1024 6.76 -32.64 6.03
C SER A 1024 6.28 -31.18 6.04
N TYR A 1025 6.13 -30.57 4.85
CA TYR A 1025 5.61 -29.21 4.73
C TYR A 1025 4.14 -29.11 5.15
N ALA A 1026 3.30 -30.08 4.78
CA ALA A 1026 1.91 -30.13 5.18
C ALA A 1026 1.74 -30.33 6.69
N ALA A 1027 2.60 -31.13 7.34
CA ALA A 1027 2.62 -31.27 8.79
C ALA A 1027 3.00 -29.95 9.48
N PHE A 1028 3.99 -29.24 8.95
CA PHE A 1028 4.38 -27.91 9.41
C PHE A 1028 3.23 -26.89 9.28
N VAL A 1029 2.57 -26.82 8.12
CA VAL A 1029 1.41 -25.95 7.89
C VAL A 1029 0.28 -26.30 8.86
N LYS A 1030 -0.05 -27.60 9.03
CA LYS A 1030 -1.07 -28.04 10.00
C LYS A 1030 -0.76 -27.59 11.41
N PHE A 1031 0.50 -27.70 11.85
CA PHE A 1031 0.89 -27.24 13.18
C PHE A 1031 0.69 -25.74 13.34
N MET A 1032 1.22 -24.90 12.43
CA MET A 1032 1.05 -23.45 12.50
C MET A 1032 -0.41 -23.01 12.46
N GLU A 1033 -1.22 -23.70 11.68
CA GLU A 1033 -2.62 -23.37 11.48
C GLU A 1033 -3.54 -23.88 12.62
N GLN A 1034 -3.21 -25.01 13.26
CA GLN A 1034 -4.09 -25.67 14.24
C GLN A 1034 -3.66 -25.48 15.69
N ALA A 1035 -2.36 -25.27 15.96
CA ALA A 1035 -1.84 -25.12 17.31
C ALA A 1035 -2.31 -23.82 17.99
N PHE A 1036 -2.66 -22.80 17.20
CA PHE A 1036 -3.15 -21.52 17.68
C PHE A 1036 -4.64 -21.33 17.34
N GLU A 1037 -5.35 -20.56 18.16
CA GLU A 1037 -6.78 -20.27 17.96
C GLU A 1037 -6.95 -18.95 17.20
N TRP A 1038 -6.57 -18.94 15.92
CA TRP A 1038 -6.57 -17.74 15.07
C TRP A 1038 -7.95 -17.07 14.93
N ASP A 1039 -9.03 -17.84 14.99
CA ASP A 1039 -10.41 -17.33 14.84
C ASP A 1039 -10.84 -16.42 16.01
N ILE A 1040 -10.17 -16.54 17.17
CA ILE A 1040 -10.48 -15.77 18.39
C ILE A 1040 -9.32 -14.85 18.80
N MET A 1041 -8.39 -14.56 17.87
CA MET A 1041 -7.32 -13.60 18.13
C MET A 1041 -7.88 -12.22 18.47
N SER A 1042 -7.20 -11.52 19.38
CA SER A 1042 -7.54 -10.14 19.74
C SER A 1042 -6.44 -9.20 19.27
N TYR A 1043 -6.80 -8.00 18.81
CA TYR A 1043 -5.81 -7.01 18.38
C TYR A 1043 -6.21 -5.62 18.83
N ASN A 1044 -5.19 -4.80 19.08
CA ASN A 1044 -5.32 -3.38 19.35
C ASN A 1044 -4.50 -2.60 18.32
N LEU A 1045 -5.10 -1.57 17.73
CA LEU A 1045 -4.51 -0.79 16.65
C LEU A 1045 -3.94 0.51 17.23
N TYR A 1046 -2.63 0.68 17.12
CA TYR A 1046 -1.97 1.91 17.51
C TYR A 1046 -1.95 2.91 16.34
N PRO A 1047 -2.07 4.21 16.63
CA PRO A 1047 -2.21 5.23 15.59
C PRO A 1047 -1.04 5.29 14.60
N TYR A 1048 -1.27 5.94 13.46
CA TYR A 1048 -0.35 6.07 12.31
C TYR A 1048 1.09 6.48 12.67
N TYR A 1049 1.30 7.30 13.71
CA TYR A 1049 2.61 7.82 14.08
C TYR A 1049 3.59 6.76 14.64
N TRP A 1050 3.12 5.54 14.91
CA TRP A 1050 3.99 4.39 15.21
C TRP A 1050 4.51 3.68 13.96
N GLY A 1051 4.00 4.02 12.77
CA GLY A 1051 4.48 3.49 11.49
C GLY A 1051 5.65 4.31 10.95
N ASN A 1052 6.22 3.86 9.82
CA ASN A 1052 7.30 4.57 9.15
C ASN A 1052 6.89 6.01 8.81
N ARG A 1053 7.79 6.96 9.08
CA ARG A 1053 7.51 8.40 8.95
C ARG A 1053 7.12 8.83 7.53
N GLN A 1054 7.71 8.19 6.51
CA GLN A 1054 7.37 8.43 5.10
C GLN A 1054 5.92 8.09 4.77
N ASP A 1055 5.34 7.09 5.46
CA ASP A 1055 3.97 6.63 5.21
C ASP A 1055 2.91 7.43 5.98
N TRP A 1056 3.30 8.36 6.86
CA TRP A 1056 2.36 9.10 7.72
C TRP A 1056 1.28 9.87 6.96
N PRO A 1057 1.57 10.61 5.86
CA PRO A 1057 0.52 11.27 5.09
C PRO A 1057 -0.53 10.27 4.59
N ASN A 1058 -0.08 9.15 4.03
CA ASN A 1058 -0.93 8.10 3.47
C ASN A 1058 -1.69 7.30 4.55
N LEU A 1059 -1.13 7.15 5.75
CA LEU A 1059 -1.80 6.52 6.89
C LEU A 1059 -2.82 7.47 7.53
N TYR A 1060 -2.50 8.76 7.67
CA TYR A 1060 -3.39 9.74 8.31
C TYR A 1060 -4.60 10.08 7.45
N GLN A 1061 -4.42 10.17 6.13
CA GLN A 1061 -5.45 10.61 5.18
C GLN A 1061 -6.34 9.46 4.66
N TYR A 1062 -6.09 8.20 5.07
CA TYR A 1062 -6.89 7.08 4.60
C TYR A 1062 -8.34 7.19 5.09
N ASP A 1063 -9.27 7.53 4.20
CA ASP A 1063 -10.72 7.62 4.48
C ASP A 1063 -11.56 6.88 3.41
N GLU A 1064 -10.96 5.84 2.83
CA GLU A 1064 -11.55 5.13 1.69
C GLU A 1064 -12.60 4.09 2.09
N SER A 1065 -12.71 3.76 3.38
CA SER A 1065 -13.67 2.78 3.91
C SER A 1065 -14.74 3.42 4.80
N ASN A 1066 -15.99 2.99 4.59
CA ASN A 1066 -17.13 3.35 5.43
C ASN A 1066 -17.17 2.53 6.74
N ASP A 1067 -16.38 1.45 6.85
CA ASP A 1067 -16.23 0.63 8.06
C ASP A 1067 -15.16 1.26 8.98
N PRO A 1068 -15.55 1.76 10.17
CA PRO A 1068 -14.61 2.46 11.05
C PRO A 1068 -13.46 1.59 11.56
N LEU A 1069 -13.70 0.30 11.78
CA LEU A 1069 -12.70 -0.63 12.29
C LEU A 1069 -11.65 -0.93 11.20
N PHE A 1070 -12.08 -1.13 9.97
CA PHE A 1070 -11.20 -1.34 8.82
C PHE A 1070 -10.43 -0.08 8.46
N ARG A 1071 -11.06 1.09 8.52
CA ARG A 1071 -10.34 2.36 8.38
C ARG A 1071 -9.24 2.47 9.43
N ASN A 1072 -9.55 2.21 10.70
CA ASN A 1072 -8.53 2.23 11.76
C ASN A 1072 -7.40 1.22 11.51
N PHE A 1073 -7.73 0.03 10.98
CA PHE A 1073 -6.72 -0.98 10.61
C PHE A 1073 -5.75 -0.44 9.54
N MET A 1074 -6.28 0.26 8.54
CA MET A 1074 -5.50 0.85 7.45
C MET A 1074 -4.72 2.11 7.85
N GLN A 1075 -5.19 2.84 8.87
CA GLN A 1075 -4.51 3.99 9.46
C GLN A 1075 -3.49 3.60 10.54
N ALA A 1076 -3.50 2.35 11.02
CA ALA A 1076 -2.66 1.93 12.13
C ALA A 1076 -1.17 1.92 11.76
N GLY A 1077 -0.35 2.52 12.62
CA GLY A 1077 1.11 2.47 12.51
C GLY A 1077 1.69 1.16 13.05
N MET A 1078 1.01 0.53 14.01
CA MET A 1078 1.37 -0.75 14.61
C MET A 1078 0.12 -1.42 15.18
N ALA A 1079 0.08 -2.75 15.22
CA ALA A 1079 -0.93 -3.53 15.91
C ALA A 1079 -0.30 -4.40 16.99
N ARG A 1080 -0.90 -4.40 18.18
CA ARG A 1080 -0.64 -5.40 19.21
C ARG A 1080 -1.64 -6.53 19.03
N VAL A 1081 -1.17 -7.72 18.63
CA VAL A 1081 -2.01 -8.90 18.43
C VAL A 1081 -1.74 -9.90 19.55
N VAL A 1082 -2.78 -10.43 20.18
CA VAL A 1082 -2.69 -11.47 21.20
C VAL A 1082 -3.43 -12.71 20.74
N VAL A 1083 -2.72 -13.84 20.71
CA VAL A 1083 -3.20 -15.13 20.20
C VAL A 1083 -3.08 -16.19 21.30
N THR A 1084 -4.11 -17.02 21.44
CA THR A 1084 -4.13 -18.15 22.38
C THR A 1084 -3.69 -19.44 21.70
N VAL A 1085 -2.98 -20.28 22.45
CA VAL A 1085 -2.65 -21.65 22.05
C VAL A 1085 -3.85 -22.55 22.33
N ARG A 1086 -4.16 -23.43 21.38
CA ARG A 1086 -5.24 -24.40 21.49
C ARG A 1086 -4.94 -25.42 22.61
N PRO A 1087 -5.94 -25.84 23.39
CA PRO A 1087 -5.78 -26.90 24.39
C PRO A 1087 -5.11 -28.16 23.87
N GLY A 1088 -4.11 -28.63 24.60
CA GLY A 1088 -3.32 -29.80 24.25
C GLY A 1088 -2.11 -29.50 23.34
N PHE A 1089 -2.00 -28.28 22.80
CA PHE A 1089 -0.84 -27.85 22.00
C PHE A 1089 0.16 -27.03 22.79
N GLU A 1090 -0.10 -26.68 24.06
CA GLU A 1090 0.75 -25.81 24.87
C GLU A 1090 2.19 -26.35 25.00
N GLU A 1091 2.34 -27.64 25.34
CA GLU A 1091 3.64 -28.30 25.46
C GLU A 1091 4.36 -28.36 24.11
N ALA A 1092 3.63 -28.62 23.01
CA ALA A 1092 4.21 -28.71 21.65
C ALA A 1092 4.64 -27.34 21.09
N VAL A 1093 3.85 -26.29 21.31
CA VAL A 1093 4.21 -24.91 20.94
C VAL A 1093 5.41 -24.44 21.75
N ARG A 1094 5.46 -24.74 23.04
CA ARG A 1094 6.62 -24.44 23.89
C ARG A 1094 7.90 -25.10 23.39
N TYR A 1095 7.82 -26.41 23.13
CA TYR A 1095 8.92 -27.17 22.58
C TYR A 1095 9.38 -26.58 21.23
N TYR A 1096 8.45 -26.20 20.36
CA TYR A 1096 8.76 -25.53 19.10
C TYR A 1096 9.47 -24.18 19.29
N MET A 1097 8.98 -23.34 20.20
CA MET A 1097 9.58 -22.02 20.48
C MET A 1097 11.02 -22.11 21.01
N GLN A 1098 11.41 -23.25 21.62
CA GLN A 1098 12.75 -23.45 22.19
C GLN A 1098 13.69 -24.23 21.25
N THR A 1099 13.16 -25.15 20.45
CA THR A 1099 13.98 -26.07 19.63
C THR A 1099 13.87 -25.84 18.13
N GLY A 1100 12.89 -25.04 17.69
CA GLY A 1100 12.54 -24.89 16.27
C GLY A 1100 11.93 -26.14 15.63
N GLN A 1101 11.70 -27.21 16.41
CA GLN A 1101 11.18 -28.49 15.94
C GLN A 1101 9.75 -28.74 16.39
N ILE A 1102 8.95 -29.30 15.50
CA ILE A 1102 7.61 -29.79 15.85
C ILE A 1102 7.78 -31.18 16.46
N TRP A 1103 7.19 -31.40 17.64
CA TRP A 1103 7.17 -32.72 18.25
C TRP A 1103 6.18 -33.63 17.52
N ASN A 1104 6.67 -34.70 16.88
CA ASN A 1104 5.84 -35.64 16.11
C ASN A 1104 5.03 -36.60 17.00
N GLY A 1105 4.15 -36.03 17.82
CA GLY A 1105 3.21 -36.75 18.68
C GLY A 1105 3.86 -37.47 19.87
N GLY A 1106 3.00 -37.99 20.75
CA GLY A 1106 3.42 -38.65 21.98
C GLY A 1106 3.63 -37.69 23.15
N GLU A 1107 4.29 -38.15 24.20
CA GLU A 1107 4.58 -37.36 25.38
C GLU A 1107 5.71 -36.35 25.08
N VAL A 1108 5.43 -35.05 25.20
CA VAL A 1108 6.41 -33.98 24.98
C VAL A 1108 7.31 -33.86 26.22
N PRO A 1109 8.64 -33.98 26.09
CA PRO A 1109 9.55 -33.71 27.19
C PRO A 1109 9.72 -32.19 27.38
N ILE A 1110 10.08 -31.80 28.59
CA ILE A 1110 10.19 -30.39 29.00
C ILE A 1110 11.67 -30.00 29.00
N ILE A 1111 12.04 -28.82 28.52
CA ILE A 1111 13.42 -28.33 28.68
C ILE A 1111 13.55 -27.70 30.07
N GLU A 1112 14.63 -28.00 30.77
CA GLU A 1112 14.92 -27.52 32.12
C GLU A 1112 15.03 -25.97 32.17
N ASP A 1113 13.89 -25.33 32.43
CA ASP A 1113 13.71 -23.90 32.61
C ASP A 1113 12.70 -23.67 33.75
N GLU A 1114 13.10 -22.90 34.76
CA GLU A 1114 12.33 -22.67 35.98
C GLU A 1114 10.94 -22.05 35.72
N LEU A 1115 10.85 -21.12 34.75
CA LEU A 1115 9.60 -20.50 34.33
C LEU A 1115 8.72 -21.52 33.58
N TYR A 1116 9.34 -22.42 32.81
CA TYR A 1116 8.62 -23.44 32.07
C TYR A 1116 8.04 -24.53 32.97
N LEU A 1117 8.81 -25.00 33.95
CA LEU A 1117 8.34 -25.97 34.96
C LEU A 1117 7.12 -25.41 35.72
N SER A 1118 7.22 -24.16 36.16
CA SER A 1118 6.13 -23.41 36.80
C SER A 1118 4.87 -23.34 35.93
N LEU A 1119 5.04 -23.01 34.65
CA LEU A 1119 3.94 -22.91 33.69
C LEU A 1119 3.22 -24.26 33.48
N VAL A 1120 3.99 -25.35 33.33
CA VAL A 1120 3.43 -26.68 33.04
C VAL A 1120 2.66 -27.20 34.25
N GLU A 1121 3.18 -27.02 35.46
CA GLU A 1121 2.48 -27.40 36.69
C GLU A 1121 1.18 -26.61 36.84
N GLU A 1122 1.20 -25.33 36.50
CA GLU A 1122 0.04 -24.46 36.61
C GLU A 1122 -1.06 -24.80 35.57
N LEU A 1123 -0.68 -25.13 34.33
CA LEU A 1123 -1.61 -25.57 33.26
C LEU A 1123 -2.31 -26.90 33.59
N ARG A 1124 -1.78 -27.70 34.52
CA ARG A 1124 -2.35 -29.00 34.95
C ARG A 1124 -3.34 -28.92 36.10
N GLN A 1125 -3.53 -27.74 36.69
CA GLN A 1125 -4.52 -27.56 37.75
C GLN A 1125 -5.94 -27.90 37.24
N PRO A 1126 -6.79 -28.51 38.08
CA PRO A 1126 -8.11 -28.95 37.66
C PRO A 1126 -9.02 -27.79 37.22
N GLU A 1127 -9.72 -27.98 36.10
CA GLU A 1127 -10.72 -27.03 35.61
C GLU A 1127 -12.00 -27.07 36.46
N GLY A 1128 -12.76 -25.97 36.50
CA GLY A 1128 -14.07 -25.89 37.15
C GLY A 1128 -14.07 -25.27 38.55
N GLU A 1129 -12.95 -24.68 38.99
CA GLU A 1129 -12.88 -23.99 40.28
C GLU A 1129 -13.75 -22.71 40.31
N LYS A 1130 -14.53 -22.55 41.38
CA LYS A 1130 -15.29 -21.31 41.64
C LYS A 1130 -14.30 -20.19 41.99
N LEU A 1131 -14.31 -19.11 41.21
CA LEU A 1131 -13.50 -17.92 41.47
C LEU A 1131 -14.32 -16.86 42.21
N GLY A 1132 -13.89 -16.50 43.41
CA GLY A 1132 -14.61 -15.55 44.26
C GLY A 1132 -15.97 -16.07 44.75
N LYS A 1133 -16.70 -15.21 45.48
CA LYS A 1133 -18.06 -15.49 45.97
C LYS A 1133 -19.12 -15.11 44.93
N ALA A 1134 -20.30 -15.72 45.00
CA ALA A 1134 -21.40 -15.43 44.09
C ALA A 1134 -22.10 -14.10 44.41
N TRP A 1135 -22.80 -13.51 43.43
CA TRP A 1135 -23.65 -12.33 43.64
C TRP A 1135 -25.06 -12.53 43.06
N PRO A 1136 -26.11 -11.94 43.69
CA PRO A 1136 -27.47 -12.04 43.20
C PRO A 1136 -27.76 -11.02 42.08
N THR A 1137 -28.71 -11.32 41.19
CA THR A 1137 -29.28 -10.34 40.26
C THR A 1137 -30.79 -10.50 40.20
N ARG A 1138 -31.52 -9.39 40.39
CA ARG A 1138 -32.98 -9.33 40.36
C ARG A 1138 -33.46 -8.84 38.99
N VAL A 1139 -34.03 -9.73 38.18
CA VAL A 1139 -34.52 -9.40 36.84
C VAL A 1139 -36.05 -9.31 36.85
N PRO A 1140 -36.64 -8.15 36.49
CA PRO A 1140 -38.09 -8.02 36.44
C PRO A 1140 -38.69 -8.86 35.31
N THR A 1141 -39.89 -9.39 35.51
CA THR A 1141 -40.60 -10.16 34.47
C THR A 1141 -41.94 -9.53 34.09
N ALA A 1142 -42.54 -10.02 33.00
CA ALA A 1142 -43.91 -9.71 32.60
C ALA A 1142 -44.98 -10.58 33.30
N LEU A 1143 -44.58 -11.41 34.27
CA LEU A 1143 -45.51 -12.23 35.04
C LEU A 1143 -46.12 -11.40 36.17
N THR A 1144 -47.40 -11.63 36.46
CA THR A 1144 -48.06 -11.07 37.64
C THR A 1144 -48.48 -12.18 38.58
N ILE A 1145 -48.47 -11.88 39.87
CA ILE A 1145 -48.98 -12.74 40.94
C ILE A 1145 -49.97 -11.94 41.77
N LEU A 1146 -51.00 -12.61 42.28
CA LEU A 1146 -51.90 -12.02 43.26
C LEU A 1146 -51.20 -12.01 44.62
N GLN A 1147 -51.09 -10.84 45.24
CA GLN A 1147 -50.48 -10.69 46.56
C GLN A 1147 -51.25 -11.52 47.59
N ALA A 1148 -50.51 -12.32 48.38
CA ALA A 1148 -51.09 -13.07 49.51
C ALA A 1148 -51.67 -12.08 50.55
N GLN A 1149 -52.86 -12.40 51.09
CA GLN A 1149 -53.63 -11.59 52.06
C GLN A 1149 -54.26 -10.30 51.53
N SER A 1150 -54.62 -10.25 50.25
CA SER A 1150 -55.69 -9.36 49.81
C SER A 1150 -57.03 -9.91 50.36
N ILE A 1151 -57.89 -9.07 50.97
CA ILE A 1151 -59.00 -9.46 51.89
C ILE A 1151 -59.74 -10.72 51.38
N GLY A 1152 -59.45 -11.90 51.94
CA GLY A 1152 -60.13 -13.17 51.63
C GLY A 1152 -59.30 -14.40 51.21
N LEU A 1153 -57.98 -14.31 51.00
CA LEU A 1153 -57.13 -15.47 50.60
C LEU A 1153 -55.93 -15.72 51.55
N LYS A 1154 -55.93 -16.84 52.27
CA LYS A 1154 -54.78 -17.33 53.07
C LYS A 1154 -53.83 -18.14 52.19
N VAL A 1155 -52.67 -17.58 51.86
CA VAL A 1155 -51.54 -18.30 51.23
C VAL A 1155 -50.31 -18.09 52.13
N THR A 1156 -49.67 -19.19 52.56
CA THR A 1156 -48.50 -19.14 53.47
C THR A 1156 -47.19 -18.81 52.75
N LYS A 1157 -47.00 -19.28 51.50
CA LYS A 1157 -45.90 -18.88 50.60
C LYS A 1157 -46.39 -18.93 49.15
N ALA A 1158 -46.36 -17.81 48.44
CA ALA A 1158 -46.84 -17.72 47.05
C ALA A 1158 -45.74 -17.99 46.01
N LEU A 1159 -44.47 -17.82 46.39
CA LEU A 1159 -43.29 -17.98 45.53
C LEU A 1159 -42.25 -18.91 46.18
N PRO A 1160 -41.43 -19.63 45.40
CA PRO A 1160 -40.30 -20.41 45.91
C PRO A 1160 -39.25 -19.51 46.58
N SER A 1161 -38.90 -19.80 47.84
CA SER A 1161 -37.91 -19.06 48.65
C SER A 1161 -36.48 -19.59 48.46
N ILE A 1162 -35.48 -18.72 48.69
CA ILE A 1162 -34.05 -19.07 48.58
C ILE A 1162 -33.59 -19.68 49.91
N GLU A 1163 -33.30 -20.99 49.95
CA GLU A 1163 -33.01 -21.72 51.19
C GLU A 1163 -31.52 -21.68 51.61
N ASP A 1164 -30.57 -21.54 50.67
CA ASP A 1164 -29.12 -21.51 50.94
C ASP A 1164 -28.45 -20.25 50.38
N VAL A 1165 -28.01 -19.37 51.29
CA VAL A 1165 -27.33 -18.11 50.96
C VAL A 1165 -25.82 -18.12 51.25
N SER A 1166 -25.24 -19.27 51.63
CA SER A 1166 -23.84 -19.37 52.09
C SER A 1166 -22.80 -19.07 51.01
N ASP A 1167 -23.15 -19.29 49.74
CA ASP A 1167 -22.29 -19.07 48.57
C ASP A 1167 -22.19 -17.59 48.14
N PHE A 1168 -23.01 -16.69 48.71
CA PHE A 1168 -23.05 -15.27 48.33
C PHE A 1168 -22.04 -14.41 49.10
N GLU A 1169 -21.56 -13.35 48.47
CA GLU A 1169 -20.62 -12.40 49.08
C GLU A 1169 -21.22 -11.68 50.29
N ASN A 1170 -22.45 -11.18 50.13
CA ASN A 1170 -23.25 -10.58 51.20
C ASN A 1170 -24.61 -11.31 51.30
N PRO A 1171 -24.75 -12.29 52.22
CA PRO A 1171 -26.00 -13.02 52.41
C PRO A 1171 -27.20 -12.13 52.76
N ASP A 1172 -26.99 -11.00 53.44
CA ASP A 1172 -28.05 -10.09 53.90
C ASP A 1172 -28.64 -9.24 52.77
N GLU A 1173 -27.93 -9.09 51.65
CA GLU A 1173 -28.36 -8.32 50.46
C GLU A 1173 -29.10 -9.18 49.42
N VAL A 1174 -29.17 -10.50 49.62
CA VAL A 1174 -29.93 -11.39 48.72
C VAL A 1174 -31.43 -11.12 48.89
N PRO A 1175 -32.14 -10.64 47.86
CA PRO A 1175 -33.57 -10.31 48.02
C PRO A 1175 -34.39 -11.55 48.39
N GLN A 1176 -35.08 -11.49 49.52
CA GLN A 1176 -36.02 -12.52 49.97
C GLN A 1176 -37.46 -12.02 49.77
N SER A 1177 -38.38 -12.94 49.50
CA SER A 1177 -39.81 -12.65 49.58
C SER A 1177 -40.15 -12.29 51.04
N GLN A 1178 -40.84 -11.18 51.28
CA GLN A 1178 -41.26 -10.82 52.64
C GLN A 1178 -42.20 -11.91 53.17
N GLU A 1179 -41.83 -12.56 54.28
CA GLU A 1179 -42.85 -13.16 55.15
C GLU A 1179 -43.67 -12.00 55.72
N LEU A 1180 -44.81 -11.71 55.09
CA LEU A 1180 -45.77 -10.77 55.64
C LEU A 1180 -46.38 -11.40 56.90
N GLU A 1181 -45.91 -10.97 58.07
CA GLU A 1181 -46.58 -11.29 59.33
C GLU A 1181 -48.01 -10.71 59.30
N LEU A 1182 -48.97 -11.54 59.72
CA LEU A 1182 -50.36 -11.14 59.87
C LEU A 1182 -50.45 -10.03 60.91
N ASN A 1183 -50.72 -8.80 60.48
CA ASN A 1183 -51.22 -7.75 61.35
C ASN A 1183 -52.64 -7.38 60.89
N ASP A 1184 -53.62 -7.57 61.76
CA ASP A 1184 -55.05 -7.28 61.54
C ASP A 1184 -55.35 -5.76 61.49
N ALA A 1185 -54.52 -4.98 60.81
CA ALA A 1185 -54.72 -3.55 60.62
C ALA A 1185 -55.72 -3.30 59.47
N GLU A 1186 -57.02 -3.34 59.79
CA GLU A 1186 -58.06 -2.82 58.91
C GLU A 1186 -57.93 -1.28 58.80
N ILE A 1187 -57.73 -0.79 57.58
CA ILE A 1187 -57.75 0.66 57.30
C ILE A 1187 -59.21 1.15 57.33
N GLY A 1188 -59.54 1.89 58.38
CA GLY A 1188 -60.48 3.00 58.29
C GLY A 1188 -61.88 2.78 58.87
N ILE A 1189 -62.02 2.70 60.19
CA ILE A 1189 -63.16 3.25 60.96
C ILE A 1189 -62.60 3.82 62.26
N ALA A 1190 -63.01 5.05 62.61
CA ALA A 1190 -62.51 5.80 63.75
C ALA A 1190 -62.78 5.09 65.09
N GLU A 1191 -61.76 5.01 65.94
CA GLU A 1191 -61.85 4.60 67.35
C GLU A 1191 -62.66 5.62 68.16
N SER A 1192 -63.93 5.31 68.39
CA SER A 1192 -64.63 5.76 69.60
C SER A 1192 -65.78 4.80 69.92
N ASP A 1193 -65.45 3.72 70.64
CA ASP A 1193 -66.17 3.25 71.83
C ASP A 1193 -65.62 1.86 72.20
N GLY A 1194 -64.89 1.80 73.32
CA GLY A 1194 -64.28 0.56 73.81
C GLY A 1194 -65.32 -0.41 74.35
N GLU A 1195 -65.31 -1.64 73.84
CA GLU A 1195 -66.08 -2.76 74.40
C GLU A 1195 -65.48 -3.21 75.74
N ARG A 1196 -66.30 -3.25 76.79
CA ARG A 1196 -65.96 -3.85 78.09
C ARG A 1196 -66.43 -5.31 78.08
N HIS A 1197 -65.51 -6.27 78.21
CA HIS A 1197 -65.85 -7.69 78.26
C HIS A 1197 -66.50 -8.09 79.60
N ILE A 1198 -67.52 -8.95 79.50
CA ILE A 1198 -68.23 -9.58 80.62
C ILE A 1198 -67.54 -10.91 80.90
N GLU A 1199 -67.12 -11.14 82.14
CA GLU A 1199 -66.29 -12.31 82.48
C GLU A 1199 -66.90 -13.18 83.59
N ASN A 1200 -67.85 -12.64 84.37
CA ASN A 1200 -68.58 -13.40 85.39
C ASN A 1200 -70.09 -13.17 85.35
N ILE A 1201 -70.84 -14.18 85.76
CA ILE A 1201 -72.31 -14.15 85.90
C ILE A 1201 -72.66 -14.61 87.31
N ASP A 1202 -73.21 -13.71 88.11
CA ASP A 1202 -73.56 -13.96 89.51
C ASP A 1202 -75.06 -13.71 89.73
N ILE A 1203 -75.71 -14.42 90.67
CA ILE A 1203 -77.06 -14.10 91.11
C ILE A 1203 -76.97 -13.40 92.47
N VAL A 1204 -77.39 -12.14 92.52
CA VAL A 1204 -77.36 -11.31 93.74
C VAL A 1204 -78.70 -10.61 93.90
N ASP A 1205 -79.31 -10.74 95.08
CA ASP A 1205 -80.60 -10.12 95.43
C ASP A 1205 -81.73 -10.32 94.41
N GLY A 1206 -81.82 -11.53 93.83
CA GLY A 1206 -82.87 -11.91 92.88
C GLY A 1206 -82.65 -11.46 91.42
N ASN A 1207 -81.49 -10.86 91.13
CA ASN A 1207 -81.08 -10.47 89.78
C ASN A 1207 -79.89 -11.31 89.32
N LEU A 1208 -79.90 -11.71 88.05
CA LEU A 1208 -78.72 -12.23 87.35
C LEU A 1208 -77.88 -11.02 86.90
N GLN A 1209 -76.69 -10.85 87.47
CA GLN A 1209 -75.75 -9.77 87.18
C GLN A 1209 -74.57 -10.30 86.35
N LEU A 1210 -74.21 -9.55 85.32
CA LEU A 1210 -73.06 -9.77 84.45
C LEU A 1210 -71.95 -8.81 84.88
N ASN A 1211 -70.83 -9.32 85.35
CA ASN A 1211 -69.76 -8.57 86.01
C ASN A 1211 -68.42 -8.70 85.26
N THR A 1212 -67.55 -7.70 85.41
CA THR A 1212 -66.11 -7.80 85.05
C THR A 1212 -65.34 -8.56 86.13
N ASP A 1213 -64.19 -9.16 85.82
CA ASP A 1213 -63.36 -9.87 86.82
C ASP A 1213 -62.38 -8.96 87.59
N THR A 1214 -62.64 -7.64 87.59
CA THR A 1214 -61.88 -6.65 88.36
C THR A 1214 -62.26 -6.70 89.84
N ASN A 1215 -61.39 -6.24 90.76
CA ASN A 1215 -61.71 -6.16 92.19
C ASN A 1215 -61.64 -4.70 92.69
N PRO A 1216 -62.75 -4.09 93.17
CA PRO A 1216 -64.09 -4.69 93.28
C PRO A 1216 -64.76 -4.88 91.92
N ARG A 1217 -65.54 -5.97 91.80
CA ARG A 1217 -66.25 -6.34 90.57
C ARG A 1217 -67.25 -5.25 90.19
N GLN A 1218 -67.30 -4.90 88.90
CA GLN A 1218 -68.23 -3.91 88.36
C GLN A 1218 -69.34 -4.60 87.57
N ILE A 1219 -70.59 -4.19 87.83
CA ILE A 1219 -71.77 -4.71 87.12
C ILE A 1219 -71.85 -4.06 85.74
N VAL A 1220 -71.78 -4.88 84.70
CA VAL A 1220 -71.90 -4.50 83.29
C VAL A 1220 -73.36 -4.50 82.85
N ALA A 1221 -74.16 -5.49 83.29
CA ALA A 1221 -75.60 -5.57 83.06
C ALA A 1221 -76.30 -6.42 84.13
N GLN A 1222 -77.60 -6.22 84.36
CA GLN A 1222 -78.38 -7.11 85.23
C GLN A 1222 -79.83 -7.26 84.76
N ILE A 1223 -80.42 -8.44 85.00
CA ILE A 1223 -81.82 -8.74 84.70
C ILE A 1223 -82.45 -9.50 85.87
N SER A 1224 -83.70 -9.20 86.22
CA SER A 1224 -84.37 -9.92 87.30
C SER A 1224 -84.74 -11.34 86.87
N ILE A 1225 -84.59 -12.29 87.79
CA ILE A 1225 -84.96 -13.69 87.53
C ILE A 1225 -86.47 -13.81 87.24
N GLU A 1226 -87.27 -12.88 87.77
CA GLU A 1226 -88.72 -12.83 87.52
C GLU A 1226 -89.05 -12.37 86.08
N ALA A 1227 -88.30 -11.42 85.52
CA ALA A 1227 -88.42 -11.05 84.11
C ALA A 1227 -87.97 -12.18 83.17
N LEU A 1228 -86.95 -12.95 83.57
CA LEU A 1228 -86.47 -14.11 82.82
C LEU A 1228 -87.45 -15.28 82.85
N LYS A 1229 -88.13 -15.50 83.99
CA LYS A 1229 -89.22 -16.49 84.09
C LYS A 1229 -90.40 -16.14 83.19
N ASN A 1230 -90.87 -14.89 83.21
CA ASN A 1230 -91.97 -14.46 82.36
C ASN A 1230 -91.63 -14.59 80.86
N ALA A 1231 -90.38 -14.34 80.47
CA ALA A 1231 -89.93 -14.49 79.08
C ALA A 1231 -89.78 -15.96 78.64
N ILE A 1232 -89.55 -16.90 79.56
CA ILE A 1232 -89.48 -18.35 79.26
C ILE A 1232 -90.88 -18.96 79.17
N ASP A 1233 -91.82 -18.51 80.00
CA ASP A 1233 -93.22 -18.97 79.96
C ASP A 1233 -93.97 -18.50 78.69
N ASP A 1234 -93.52 -17.43 78.03
CA ASP A 1234 -94.05 -16.96 76.73
C ASP A 1234 -93.49 -17.74 75.50
N VAL A 1235 -92.61 -18.73 75.70
CA VAL A 1235 -91.97 -19.53 74.63
C VAL A 1235 -92.31 -21.04 74.72
N VAL A 1236 -93.26 -21.43 75.59
CA VAL A 1236 -93.88 -22.79 75.60
C VAL A 1236 -95.31 -22.77 75.09
#